data_AF-A0A5C6C9E6-F1
#
_entry.id   AF-A0A5C6C9E6-F1
#
_cell.length_a   1.000
_cell.length_b   1.000
_cell.length_c   1.000
_cell.angle_alpha   90.00
_cell.angle_beta   90.00
_cell.angle_gamma   90.00
#
_symmetry.space_group_name_H-M   'P 1'
#
loop_
_entity.id
_entity.type
_entity.pdbx_description
1 polymer ?
#
loop_
_entity_poly.entity_id
_entity_poly.type
_entity_poly.pdbx_seq_one_letter_code
_entity_poly.pdbx_strand_id
1 'polypeptide(L)'
;MHLVQGANHNSFFFRILIRDSDLDKQKKPAGETLAANENPHRPETNPSGRGMRPPGPACFHCNANAIHKIRQSQSQRTYKRFGNLPSIADHSAGHRPDLDFVFDAAFECLLQCKSRRLVETATNETNMNPALYRLLLVAFAFQTLFICEVDFALAGPPVKLNGPLVAGGNVSEHVSIFSPDGSRVFYVADQDTLGVPELFSVPSGGGAPVKLNIPLASGVAADFLVNPDSPHVYYRDKKTIGSAGIFSVPIVGGPSVNLSGSLETLNTMGNPCDGYLSAPDQCTFFAESYPQGILLSPDGRLLIYATNNIYSVSTTGGIPTLVASGATRQAAITADGSRIVYQQYSGNGQQLHSVPIGGGLSVHLNIGSGVGGTTLSSDGSSIIYGAPLESGWAILSVPTAGGTSVQLNGPYVASGTNYYRDFQMQFSADGDRVVYRVDQDTLGRYELYSVPSSGGTPIKLNGPLKSGSVGPFFFPSFFALSPDGSRVLYTAAQDKVGVSDLYIVPIAGGTPLKLNAPLGVGGRVDRIVFTPDSKRVVYLVQHEAGAALELWSVPSTGGTPVRLNGPLVAGGNVAAGYTGSFGVSPDSSRYVYGADQEINDFNELYIVPTSGGAPVKLSEGLEVNYFNTEFSPDGGRVLFETVQKTGVPREIYSRVVREHWNAGDGIWDTAANWIYGELPDEVMQVTITGSANVTATGNPTARTVNELCLGGGAGSSTLTLATNAALTAINGVAIESNGILAGSGSIVGSVVNTGIISPGESPGTLIIDGDYTQHAAGQLQIELASAASFDKLVVAGDASLAGTLAVSLAGGFVPASDQTFDILDWGTLAGTFHTLLLPALSGQLTWNTSQLYVSGVLSVNSALPGDFDLDGDVDGRDFLAWQRNPAAGSLAIWQSNYPSASPGDFDVDGDVDGRNFLAWQRSPSIGNLADWQANYSTGSQLAGNVSVPEPSTLAIVALVVLPVICCRRHTLQHRFCLSV
;
A
#
# COMPACT_ATOMS: atom_id res chain seq x y z
N MET A 1 -3.28 40.89 -54.50
CA MET A 1 -1.96 41.33 -54.03
C MET A 1 -2.15 42.50 -53.07
N HIS A 2 -1.78 42.44 -51.80
CA HIS A 2 -1.44 41.26 -50.98
C HIS A 2 -2.26 41.31 -49.67
N LEU A 3 -2.60 40.15 -49.13
CA LEU A 3 -3.46 39.99 -47.96
C LEU A 3 -2.67 40.05 -46.66
N VAL A 4 -3.37 40.44 -45.58
CA VAL A 4 -2.91 40.29 -44.19
C VAL A 4 -3.90 39.40 -43.45
N GLN A 5 -3.40 38.30 -42.90
CA GLN A 5 -4.00 37.44 -41.88
C GLN A 5 -2.82 36.95 -41.00
N GLY A 6 -2.99 36.62 -39.73
CA GLY A 6 -4.22 36.61 -38.92
C GLY A 6 -4.08 35.51 -37.86
N ALA A 7 -3.88 35.90 -36.59
CA ALA A 7 -3.64 34.94 -35.51
C ALA A 7 -4.92 34.22 -35.06
N ASN A 8 -4.77 33.08 -34.39
CA ASN A 8 -5.81 32.48 -33.55
C ASN A 8 -5.19 31.84 -32.30
N HIS A 9 -5.65 32.28 -31.13
CA HIS A 9 -5.70 31.44 -29.94
C HIS A 9 -6.88 30.46 -30.09
N ASN A 10 -6.97 29.42 -29.25
CA ASN A 10 -8.26 28.80 -28.95
C ASN A 10 -8.28 28.24 -27.52
N SER A 11 -9.00 28.92 -26.64
CA SER A 11 -9.45 28.38 -25.35
C SER A 11 -10.77 27.64 -25.57
N PHE A 12 -10.92 26.43 -25.04
CA PHE A 12 -12.17 25.68 -25.21
C PHE A 12 -13.26 26.10 -24.21
N PHE A 13 -14.41 26.47 -24.75
CA PHE A 13 -15.60 26.86 -23.99
C PHE A 13 -16.48 25.66 -23.65
N PHE A 14 -17.16 25.74 -22.50
CA PHE A 14 -18.30 24.86 -22.17
C PHE A 14 -19.40 24.97 -23.25
N ARG A 15 -19.94 23.82 -23.68
CA ARG A 15 -21.20 23.75 -24.44
C ARG A 15 -22.32 23.23 -23.54
N ILE A 16 -23.11 24.16 -23.01
CA ILE A 16 -24.35 23.86 -22.30
C ILE A 16 -25.46 23.58 -23.34
N LEU A 17 -26.14 22.44 -23.21
CA LEU A 17 -27.37 22.13 -23.93
C LEU A 17 -28.57 22.45 -23.04
N ILE A 18 -29.28 23.54 -23.34
CA ILE A 18 -30.60 23.86 -22.77
C ILE A 18 -31.59 23.99 -23.94
N ARG A 19 -32.82 23.53 -23.72
CA ARG A 19 -33.91 23.51 -24.73
C ARG A 19 -34.61 24.86 -24.84
N ASP A 20 -35.19 25.11 -26.01
CA ASP A 20 -36.23 26.14 -26.16
C ASP A 20 -37.46 25.87 -25.28
N SER A 21 -37.95 26.92 -24.63
CA SER A 21 -39.36 27.10 -24.26
C SER A 21 -39.62 28.60 -24.03
N ASP A 22 -40.77 29.09 -24.49
CA ASP A 22 -41.10 30.51 -24.65
C ASP A 22 -41.06 31.38 -23.38
N LEU A 23 -40.76 32.69 -23.52
CA LEU A 23 -41.75 33.78 -23.33
C LEU A 23 -41.16 35.22 -23.41
N ASP A 24 -41.33 35.86 -24.58
CA ASP A 24 -42.09 37.11 -24.78
C ASP A 24 -41.92 38.38 -23.87
N LYS A 25 -41.51 39.52 -24.48
CA LYS A 25 -41.73 40.96 -24.06
C LYS A 25 -41.06 41.45 -22.75
N GLN A 26 -40.54 42.69 -22.58
CA GLN A 26 -40.77 43.99 -23.25
C GLN A 26 -39.73 45.08 -22.82
N LYS A 27 -39.62 46.20 -23.58
CA LYS A 27 -39.23 47.59 -23.16
C LYS A 27 -37.80 47.96 -22.66
N LYS A 28 -37.01 48.52 -23.60
CA LYS A 28 -36.39 49.89 -23.63
C LYS A 28 -36.82 50.94 -22.54
N PRO A 29 -36.10 52.09 -22.34
CA PRO A 29 -34.63 52.36 -22.43
C PRO A 29 -34.07 53.54 -21.53
N ALA A 30 -32.77 53.85 -21.69
CA ALA A 30 -32.14 55.21 -21.73
C ALA A 30 -31.93 56.11 -20.47
N GLY A 31 -31.02 57.10 -20.64
CA GLY A 31 -30.51 58.10 -19.68
C GLY A 31 -28.97 58.04 -19.55
N GLU A 32 -28.10 58.84 -20.20
CA GLU A 32 -27.89 60.32 -20.20
C GLU A 32 -27.36 60.86 -18.85
N THR A 33 -26.38 61.79 -18.70
CA THR A 33 -25.46 62.63 -19.54
C THR A 33 -24.33 63.20 -18.61
N LEU A 34 -23.21 63.91 -18.92
CA LEU A 34 -22.45 64.53 -20.05
C LEU A 34 -20.92 64.42 -19.67
N ALA A 35 -19.88 64.53 -20.53
CA ALA A 35 -19.17 65.70 -21.10
C ALA A 35 -18.76 66.83 -20.10
N ALA A 36 -17.60 67.53 -20.19
CA ALA A 36 -16.54 67.59 -21.22
C ALA A 36 -15.15 68.06 -20.68
N ASN A 37 -14.15 68.09 -21.59
CA ASN A 37 -12.78 68.66 -21.56
C ASN A 37 -12.42 69.82 -20.60
N GLU A 38 -11.14 69.92 -20.19
CA GLU A 38 -10.21 70.96 -20.75
C GLU A 38 -8.70 70.76 -20.41
N ASN A 39 -7.84 71.50 -21.12
CA ASN A 39 -6.36 71.56 -21.17
C ASN A 39 -6.03 72.99 -21.73
N PRO A 40 -4.83 73.62 -21.63
CA PRO A 40 -3.50 73.17 -21.15
C PRO A 40 -2.74 74.18 -20.24
N HIS A 41 -1.47 73.89 -19.87
CA HIS A 41 -0.29 74.74 -20.18
C HIS A 41 1.05 74.29 -19.51
N ARG A 42 2.16 74.61 -20.20
CA ARG A 42 3.62 74.65 -19.84
C ARG A 42 4.24 75.81 -20.69
N PRO A 43 5.53 76.27 -20.57
CA PRO A 43 6.76 75.55 -20.16
C PRO A 43 7.85 76.35 -19.37
N GLU A 44 9.06 75.76 -19.23
CA GLU A 44 10.43 76.35 -19.06
C GLU A 44 10.73 77.36 -17.91
N THR A 45 11.84 77.29 -17.15
CA THR A 45 13.30 77.42 -17.49
C THR A 45 14.21 76.99 -16.29
N ASN A 46 15.52 76.64 -16.34
CA ASN A 46 16.46 76.14 -17.37
C ASN A 46 17.71 75.46 -16.64
N PRO A 47 19.06 75.52 -16.97
CA PRO A 47 19.95 74.35 -16.75
C PRO A 47 21.37 74.59 -16.10
N SER A 48 22.26 73.57 -16.21
CA SER A 48 23.74 73.49 -16.01
C SER A 48 24.26 72.83 -14.71
N GLY A 49 25.34 72.04 -14.70
CA GLY A 49 26.24 71.46 -15.74
C GLY A 49 27.14 70.36 -15.09
N ARG A 50 28.01 69.57 -15.75
CA ARG A 50 28.59 69.50 -17.12
C ARG A 50 28.83 68.02 -17.52
N GLY A 51 29.32 67.74 -18.74
CA GLY A 51 29.89 66.43 -19.10
C GLY A 51 30.64 66.44 -20.46
N MET A 52 31.45 65.39 -20.73
CA MET A 52 32.11 64.95 -21.98
C MET A 52 32.89 63.65 -21.63
N ARG A 53 32.89 62.48 -22.29
CA ARG A 53 32.68 61.91 -23.66
C ARG A 53 33.96 61.65 -24.51
N PRO A 54 34.00 60.55 -25.33
CA PRO A 54 35.24 59.86 -25.78
C PRO A 54 35.60 60.09 -27.28
N PRO A 55 36.67 59.44 -27.82
CA PRO A 55 36.48 58.25 -28.71
C PRO A 55 37.62 57.18 -28.68
N GLY A 56 37.56 56.13 -29.53
CA GLY A 56 38.62 55.10 -29.79
C GLY A 56 39.54 55.44 -31.00
N PRO A 57 40.21 54.49 -31.74
CA PRO A 57 40.07 53.01 -31.78
C PRO A 57 41.36 52.12 -32.00
N ALA A 58 41.17 50.78 -32.16
CA ALA A 58 41.90 49.82 -33.04
C ALA A 58 43.31 49.16 -32.77
N CYS A 59 43.29 47.81 -32.60
CA CYS A 59 44.10 46.73 -33.27
C CYS A 59 45.56 46.29 -32.89
N PHE A 60 45.81 44.97 -33.14
CA PHE A 60 47.07 44.15 -33.24
C PHE A 60 47.70 43.44 -31.99
N HIS A 61 48.81 42.68 -32.16
CA HIS A 61 48.96 41.26 -31.69
C HIS A 61 50.37 40.83 -31.14
N CYS A 62 50.44 39.67 -30.44
CA CYS A 62 51.64 38.87 -30.01
C CYS A 62 52.59 39.49 -28.93
N ASN A 63 53.49 38.77 -28.21
CA ASN A 63 54.06 37.40 -28.31
C ASN A 63 54.41 36.76 -26.91
N ALA A 64 55.11 35.61 -26.81
CA ALA A 64 55.16 34.71 -25.62
C ALA A 64 56.56 34.25 -25.08
N ASN A 65 56.54 33.35 -24.06
CA ASN A 65 57.52 32.29 -23.66
C ASN A 65 58.48 32.38 -22.43
N ALA A 66 58.13 31.61 -21.37
CA ALA A 66 58.84 30.41 -20.82
C ALA A 66 60.03 30.48 -19.79
N ILE A 67 60.31 29.29 -19.18
CA ILE A 67 61.50 28.84 -18.38
C ILE A 67 61.49 29.22 -16.86
N HIS A 68 61.76 28.36 -15.84
CA HIS A 68 62.18 26.93 -15.74
C HIS A 68 61.74 26.18 -14.45
N LYS A 69 61.73 24.82 -14.52
CA LYS A 69 61.92 23.69 -13.54
C LYS A 69 62.16 23.99 -12.02
N ILE A 70 61.86 23.10 -11.06
CA ILE A 70 62.36 21.70 -10.85
C ILE A 70 61.40 20.79 -10.01
N ARG A 71 61.52 19.47 -10.29
CA ARG A 71 61.16 18.20 -9.57
C ARG A 71 60.99 18.23 -8.02
N GLN A 72 60.43 17.21 -7.32
CA GLN A 72 60.33 15.76 -7.62
C GLN A 72 59.25 14.97 -6.81
N SER A 73 58.89 13.77 -7.33
CA SER A 73 58.49 12.50 -6.64
C SER A 73 57.90 12.55 -5.21
N GLN A 74 56.65 12.13 -5.01
CA GLN A 74 56.17 10.73 -4.86
C GLN A 74 56.47 10.02 -3.51
N SER A 75 55.36 9.62 -2.88
CA SER A 75 55.10 8.27 -2.33
C SER A 75 55.45 7.90 -0.88
N GLN A 76 54.61 6.98 -0.36
CA GLN A 76 54.80 6.10 0.80
C GLN A 76 54.76 6.77 2.21
N ARG A 77 54.23 6.11 3.27
CA ARG A 77 53.43 4.86 3.33
C ARG A 77 52.56 4.81 4.60
N THR A 78 51.40 4.15 4.45
CA THR A 78 50.68 3.30 5.43
C THR A 78 51.01 3.34 6.93
N TYR A 79 49.94 3.48 7.72
CA TYR A 79 49.55 2.64 8.88
C TYR A 79 50.18 2.84 10.28
N LYS A 80 49.27 2.92 11.28
CA LYS A 80 49.26 2.22 12.60
C LYS A 80 50.37 2.60 13.62
N ARG A 81 50.14 2.58 14.94
CA ARG A 81 48.94 2.39 15.81
C ARG A 81 49.30 2.80 17.26
N PHE A 82 48.29 3.01 18.12
CA PHE A 82 48.35 3.00 19.60
C PHE A 82 49.23 4.06 20.31
N GLY A 83 48.84 4.45 21.54
CA GLY A 83 49.66 5.35 22.39
C GLY A 83 48.89 6.14 23.45
N ASN A 84 48.16 5.46 24.34
CA ASN A 84 47.30 6.02 25.40
C ASN A 84 47.91 7.18 26.23
N LEU A 85 47.13 8.26 26.43
CA LEU A 85 46.85 8.99 27.71
C LEU A 85 48.03 9.63 28.52
N PRO A 86 47.77 10.55 29.47
CA PRO A 86 47.06 11.83 29.30
C PRO A 86 47.72 13.02 30.07
N SER A 87 47.53 14.28 29.65
CA SER A 87 47.67 15.43 30.58
C SER A 87 47.05 16.78 30.14
N ILE A 88 46.35 17.37 31.11
CA ILE A 88 46.04 18.80 31.37
C ILE A 88 47.32 19.67 31.30
N ALA A 89 47.36 20.96 30.91
CA ALA A 89 46.34 21.97 30.50
C ALA A 89 47.00 23.07 29.62
N ASP A 90 46.20 23.96 28.98
CA ASP A 90 45.94 25.36 29.42
C ASP A 90 45.27 26.22 28.29
N HIS A 91 44.71 27.39 28.62
CA HIS A 91 43.96 28.27 27.72
C HIS A 91 44.81 29.35 27.01
N SER A 92 44.45 29.73 25.76
CA SER A 92 44.04 31.12 25.39
C SER A 92 43.98 31.40 23.86
N ALA A 93 43.08 32.32 23.47
CA ALA A 93 42.96 33.01 22.16
C ALA A 93 42.70 32.15 20.88
N GLY A 94 42.09 32.68 19.81
CA GLY A 94 41.37 33.95 19.66
C GLY A 94 41.11 34.38 18.20
N HIS A 95 40.12 35.27 18.00
CA HIS A 95 39.72 35.98 16.76
C HIS A 95 39.01 35.22 15.62
N ARG A 96 38.10 35.93 14.95
CA ARG A 96 37.35 35.54 13.73
C ARG A 96 38.11 35.93 12.45
N PRO A 97 37.61 35.51 11.27
CA PRO A 97 36.86 36.49 10.47
C PRO A 97 35.42 36.07 10.15
N ASP A 98 34.54 37.08 10.12
CA ASP A 98 33.20 37.07 9.53
C ASP A 98 33.30 37.24 7.99
N LEU A 99 32.31 36.94 7.13
CA LEU A 99 30.98 36.32 7.26
C LEU A 99 30.53 35.87 5.85
N ASP A 100 29.85 34.72 5.70
CA ASP A 100 28.81 34.45 4.68
C ASP A 100 28.29 32.98 4.76
N PHE A 101 27.84 32.54 5.94
CA PHE A 101 27.05 31.30 6.11
C PHE A 101 26.42 31.25 7.52
N VAL A 102 25.38 32.06 7.77
CA VAL A 102 24.60 32.00 9.03
C VAL A 102 23.12 32.30 8.75
N PHE A 103 22.26 31.30 8.95
CA PHE A 103 20.84 31.55 9.26
C PHE A 103 20.29 30.61 10.33
N ASP A 104 20.62 29.31 10.31
CA ASP A 104 20.09 28.34 11.30
C ASP A 104 20.68 28.52 12.71
N ALA A 105 21.99 28.75 12.83
CA ALA A 105 22.67 28.95 14.11
C ALA A 105 22.20 30.18 14.91
N ALA A 106 21.41 31.08 14.28
CA ALA A 106 20.87 32.27 14.94
C ALA A 106 19.67 31.95 15.85
N PHE A 107 18.91 30.88 15.57
CA PHE A 107 17.68 30.56 16.31
C PHE A 107 18.00 29.92 17.68
N GLU A 108 18.90 28.93 17.68
CA GLU A 108 19.50 28.31 18.87
C GLU A 108 20.03 29.35 19.87
N CYS A 109 20.87 30.28 19.38
CA CYS A 109 21.49 31.29 20.22
C CYS A 109 20.44 32.26 20.83
N LEU A 110 19.33 32.52 20.14
CA LEU A 110 18.25 33.38 20.63
C LEU A 110 17.44 32.73 21.76
N LEU A 111 17.26 31.41 21.72
CA LEU A 111 16.64 30.62 22.78
C LEU A 111 17.53 30.58 24.03
N GLN A 112 18.82 30.27 23.87
CA GLN A 112 19.79 30.23 24.97
C GLN A 112 20.04 31.61 25.61
N CYS A 113 19.98 32.70 24.83
CA CYS A 113 20.06 34.05 25.37
C CYS A 113 18.80 34.49 26.14
N LYS A 114 17.61 34.03 25.74
CA LYS A 114 16.35 34.33 26.47
C LYS A 114 16.27 33.60 27.80
N SER A 115 16.70 32.33 27.87
CA SER A 115 16.66 31.55 29.12
C SER A 115 17.58 32.12 30.20
N ARG A 116 18.84 32.46 29.87
CA ARG A 116 19.77 33.11 30.82
C ARG A 116 19.21 34.40 31.43
N ARG A 117 18.55 35.23 30.61
CA ARG A 117 18.05 36.54 31.06
C ARG A 117 16.86 36.46 32.03
N LEU A 118 16.15 35.32 32.07
CA LEU A 118 15.11 35.01 33.06
C LEU A 118 15.71 34.48 34.37
N VAL A 119 16.83 33.76 34.32
CA VAL A 119 17.53 33.28 35.53
C VAL A 119 18.16 34.44 36.30
N GLU A 120 18.73 35.44 35.60
CA GLU A 120 19.31 36.63 36.23
C GLU A 120 18.28 37.57 36.90
N THR A 121 17.00 37.49 36.56
CA THR A 121 15.93 38.23 37.25
C THR A 121 15.34 37.49 38.46
N ALA A 122 15.47 36.16 38.53
CA ALA A 122 14.89 35.36 39.60
C ALA A 122 15.74 35.32 40.90
N THR A 123 17.02 35.69 40.84
CA THR A 123 17.98 35.54 41.95
C THR A 123 18.06 36.74 42.91
N ASN A 124 17.30 37.81 42.66
CA ASN A 124 17.48 39.10 43.33
C ASN A 124 16.29 39.61 44.18
N GLU A 125 15.23 38.80 44.36
CA GLU A 125 14.13 39.13 45.29
C GLU A 125 14.01 38.11 46.43
N THR A 126 14.21 38.59 47.66
CA THR A 126 14.39 37.77 48.88
C THR A 126 13.08 37.32 49.54
N ASN A 127 12.01 37.05 48.77
CA ASN A 127 10.66 36.86 49.31
C ASN A 127 9.77 35.81 48.61
N MET A 128 10.33 34.82 47.89
CA MET A 128 9.54 33.74 47.30
C MET A 128 9.09 32.68 48.33
N ASN A 129 7.84 32.25 48.22
CA ASN A 129 7.22 31.22 49.06
C ASN A 129 7.87 29.83 48.83
N PRO A 130 8.31 29.10 49.88
CA PRO A 130 8.97 27.80 49.73
C PRO A 130 8.11 26.72 49.06
N ALA A 131 6.77 26.85 49.05
CA ALA A 131 5.90 25.96 48.29
C ALA A 131 6.04 26.17 46.78
N LEU A 132 6.10 27.43 46.32
CA LEU A 132 6.38 27.77 44.92
C LEU A 132 7.79 27.37 44.50
N TYR A 133 8.79 27.55 45.39
CA TYR A 133 10.16 27.12 45.11
C TYR A 133 10.27 25.59 44.90
N ARG A 134 9.51 24.80 45.66
CA ARG A 134 9.41 23.34 45.43
C ARG A 134 8.67 23.01 44.14
N LEU A 135 7.59 23.71 43.80
CA LEU A 135 6.87 23.51 42.53
C LEU A 135 7.77 23.81 41.31
N LEU A 136 8.54 24.90 41.38
CA LEU A 136 9.52 25.29 40.36
C LEU A 136 10.67 24.28 40.25
N LEU A 137 11.17 23.74 41.37
CA LEU A 137 12.19 22.68 41.35
C LEU A 137 11.68 21.38 40.73
N VAL A 138 10.42 21.00 40.97
CA VAL A 138 9.80 19.84 40.30
C VAL A 138 9.63 20.11 38.80
N ALA A 139 9.13 21.29 38.42
CA ALA A 139 9.00 21.67 37.01
C ALA A 139 10.36 21.70 36.27
N PHE A 140 11.41 22.24 36.91
CA PHE A 140 12.77 22.20 36.35
C PHE A 140 13.31 20.77 36.28
N ALA A 141 13.12 19.93 37.29
CA ALA A 141 13.57 18.53 37.26
C ALA A 141 12.94 17.75 36.10
N PHE A 142 11.65 17.99 35.81
CA PHE A 142 10.99 17.42 34.62
C PHE A 142 11.56 17.98 33.29
N GLN A 143 11.94 19.25 33.22
CA GLN A 143 12.58 19.82 32.03
C GLN A 143 14.07 19.41 31.85
N THR A 144 14.80 19.12 32.93
CA THR A 144 16.24 18.79 32.85
C THR A 144 16.56 17.30 32.83
N LEU A 145 15.57 16.40 32.96
CA LEU A 145 15.76 14.97 32.66
C LEU A 145 15.56 14.61 31.19
N PHE A 146 14.96 15.50 30.38
CA PHE A 146 14.66 15.28 28.95
C PHE A 146 15.63 16.00 28.00
N ILE A 147 16.89 16.16 28.42
CA ILE A 147 18.02 16.46 27.51
C ILE A 147 19.19 15.51 27.83
N CYS A 148 18.90 14.21 27.76
CA CYS A 148 19.87 13.33 27.12
C CYS A 148 19.69 13.55 25.61
N GLU A 149 20.78 13.74 24.86
CA GLU A 149 20.74 13.52 23.42
C GLU A 149 20.57 12.01 23.20
N VAL A 150 19.30 11.57 23.26
CA VAL A 150 18.90 10.37 22.52
C VAL A 150 19.12 10.74 21.07
N ASP A 151 20.10 10.10 20.43
CA ASP A 151 20.13 9.99 18.98
C ASP A 151 18.83 9.30 18.57
N PHE A 152 17.77 10.09 18.35
CA PHE A 152 16.68 9.70 17.48
C PHE A 152 17.34 9.42 16.15
N ALA A 153 17.61 8.15 15.89
CA ALA A 153 18.17 7.67 14.64
C ALA A 153 17.15 8.00 13.55
N LEU A 154 17.34 9.17 12.95
CA LEU A 154 16.42 9.77 12.00
C LEU A 154 16.10 8.77 10.91
N ALA A 155 14.84 8.83 10.45
CA ALA A 155 14.33 8.07 9.34
C ALA A 155 15.32 8.07 8.16
N GLY A 156 15.44 6.94 7.47
CA GLY A 156 16.33 6.82 6.31
C GLY A 156 15.85 7.74 5.20
N PRO A 157 16.52 8.88 4.94
CA PRO A 157 16.02 9.83 3.96
C PRO A 157 16.13 9.22 2.56
N PRO A 158 15.23 9.57 1.62
CA PRO A 158 15.32 9.11 0.25
C PRO A 158 16.73 9.26 -0.34
N VAL A 159 17.31 8.15 -0.78
CA VAL A 159 18.65 8.08 -1.36
C VAL A 159 18.58 8.56 -2.80
N LYS A 160 19.18 9.73 -3.06
CA LYS A 160 19.32 10.26 -4.42
C LYS A 160 20.21 9.36 -5.28
N LEU A 161 19.75 9.05 -6.48
CA LEU A 161 20.37 8.07 -7.38
C LEU A 161 21.12 8.69 -8.56
N ASN A 162 20.71 9.86 -9.07
CA ASN A 162 21.44 10.54 -10.14
C ASN A 162 22.63 11.36 -9.64
N GLY A 163 23.66 11.46 -10.48
CA GLY A 163 24.78 12.37 -10.26
C GLY A 163 24.39 13.84 -10.47
N PRO A 164 25.34 14.78 -10.24
CA PRO A 164 25.14 16.19 -10.57
C PRO A 164 24.80 16.36 -12.06
N LEU A 165 23.68 17.03 -12.35
CA LEU A 165 23.24 17.33 -13.71
C LEU A 165 23.94 18.59 -14.24
N VAL A 166 24.08 18.72 -15.55
CA VAL A 166 24.52 19.99 -16.17
C VAL A 166 23.48 21.09 -15.95
N ALA A 167 23.91 22.36 -16.05
CA ALA A 167 23.00 23.50 -15.88
C ALA A 167 21.86 23.48 -16.92
N GLY A 168 20.62 23.27 -16.44
CA GLY A 168 19.42 23.10 -17.27
C GLY A 168 19.13 21.66 -17.72
N GLY A 169 20.01 20.70 -17.40
CA GLY A 169 19.79 19.27 -17.63
C GLY A 169 18.83 18.66 -16.62
N ASN A 170 18.21 17.54 -16.98
CA ASN A 170 17.17 16.86 -16.21
C ASN A 170 17.29 15.35 -16.35
N VAL A 171 16.77 14.58 -15.39
CA VAL A 171 16.34 13.20 -15.65
C VAL A 171 15.09 13.22 -16.56
N SER A 172 15.02 12.25 -17.48
CA SER A 172 13.95 12.12 -18.47
C SER A 172 12.70 11.50 -17.85
N GLU A 173 11.53 11.98 -18.30
CA GLU A 173 10.21 11.59 -17.77
C GLU A 173 9.87 10.14 -18.09
N HIS A 174 9.55 9.35 -17.05
CA HIS A 174 9.11 7.95 -17.16
C HIS A 174 10.18 7.02 -17.77
N VAL A 175 11.47 7.32 -17.57
CA VAL A 175 12.61 6.57 -18.14
C VAL A 175 13.56 6.02 -17.06
N SER A 176 13.06 5.80 -15.83
CA SER A 176 13.78 5.09 -14.77
C SER A 176 13.07 3.82 -14.32
N ILE A 177 13.79 2.71 -14.23
CA ILE A 177 13.31 1.39 -13.77
C ILE A 177 14.36 0.65 -12.93
N PHE A 178 13.93 -0.27 -12.08
CA PHE A 178 14.82 -1.26 -11.43
C PHE A 178 15.40 -2.28 -12.44
N SER A 179 16.49 -2.94 -12.05
CA SER A 179 16.87 -4.23 -12.62
C SER A 179 15.94 -5.35 -12.13
N PRO A 180 15.74 -6.44 -12.90
CA PRO A 180 14.91 -7.58 -12.49
C PRO A 180 15.36 -8.30 -11.20
N ASP A 181 16.61 -8.13 -10.79
CA ASP A 181 17.18 -8.61 -9.51
C ASP A 181 17.12 -7.55 -8.38
N GLY A 182 16.54 -6.37 -8.64
CA GLY A 182 16.48 -5.24 -7.70
C GLY A 182 17.82 -4.57 -7.35
N SER A 183 18.96 -5.04 -7.87
CA SER A 183 20.29 -4.59 -7.43
C SER A 183 20.73 -3.23 -8.00
N ARG A 184 20.15 -2.80 -9.11
CA ARG A 184 20.45 -1.53 -9.80
C ARG A 184 19.18 -0.78 -10.17
N VAL A 185 19.36 0.51 -10.46
CA VAL A 185 18.39 1.35 -11.19
C VAL A 185 19.05 1.82 -12.47
N PHE A 186 18.29 1.81 -13.56
CA PHE A 186 18.66 2.41 -14.85
C PHE A 186 17.89 3.70 -15.04
N TYR A 187 18.51 4.72 -15.63
CA TYR A 187 17.86 5.99 -15.90
C TYR A 187 18.49 6.73 -17.09
N VAL A 188 17.72 7.62 -17.72
CA VAL A 188 18.19 8.46 -18.84
C VAL A 188 18.15 9.94 -18.45
N ALA A 189 19.27 10.66 -18.57
CA ALA A 189 19.38 12.05 -18.12
C ALA A 189 20.36 12.90 -18.94
N ASP A 190 20.08 14.21 -19.05
CA ASP A 190 21.07 15.23 -19.46
C ASP A 190 22.04 15.46 -18.27
N GLN A 191 22.95 14.51 -18.01
CA GLN A 191 23.86 14.57 -16.86
C GLN A 191 25.27 15.04 -17.24
N ASP A 192 25.82 14.61 -18.38
CA ASP A 192 27.14 15.08 -18.83
C ASP A 192 27.00 16.14 -19.94
N THR A 193 25.94 16.08 -20.75
CA THR A 193 25.74 16.93 -21.94
C THR A 193 24.30 17.47 -22.01
N LEU A 194 24.12 18.79 -22.15
CA LEU A 194 22.79 19.41 -22.21
C LEU A 194 22.11 19.16 -23.57
N GLY A 195 20.89 18.61 -23.55
CA GLY A 195 20.12 18.29 -24.76
C GLY A 195 20.61 17.05 -25.50
N VAL A 196 21.41 16.21 -24.84
CA VAL A 196 21.88 14.91 -25.31
C VAL A 196 21.76 13.95 -24.13
N PRO A 197 20.53 13.46 -23.84
CA PRO A 197 20.28 12.68 -22.64
C PRO A 197 20.82 11.26 -22.77
N GLU A 198 21.48 10.82 -21.71
CA GLU A 198 22.41 9.69 -21.67
C GLU A 198 21.93 8.63 -20.69
N LEU A 199 22.19 7.36 -21.00
CA LEU A 199 21.76 6.19 -20.23
C LEU A 199 22.80 5.86 -19.14
N PHE A 200 22.35 5.76 -17.90
CA PHE A 200 23.15 5.45 -16.72
C PHE A 200 22.63 4.23 -15.97
N SER A 201 23.49 3.63 -15.14
CA SER A 201 23.10 2.62 -14.15
C SER A 201 23.85 2.79 -12.83
N VAL A 202 23.11 2.78 -11.73
CA VAL A 202 23.55 3.04 -10.35
C VAL A 202 23.04 1.91 -9.44
N PRO A 203 23.71 1.53 -8.34
CA PRO A 203 23.15 0.55 -7.40
C PRO A 203 21.85 1.08 -6.78
N SER A 204 20.89 0.21 -6.46
CA SER A 204 19.56 0.61 -5.98
C SER A 204 19.56 1.25 -4.58
N GLY A 205 20.59 0.97 -3.77
CA GLY A 205 20.91 1.68 -2.52
C GLY A 205 21.80 2.92 -2.70
N GLY A 206 21.92 3.45 -3.92
CA GLY A 206 22.77 4.58 -4.25
C GLY A 206 24.25 4.24 -4.48
N GLY A 207 25.04 5.27 -4.79
CA GLY A 207 26.47 5.15 -5.11
C GLY A 207 26.85 5.98 -6.33
N ALA A 208 27.97 5.62 -6.98
CA ALA A 208 28.39 6.27 -8.22
C ALA A 208 27.59 5.73 -9.43
N PRO A 209 26.88 6.58 -10.19
CA PRO A 209 26.25 6.16 -11.44
C PRO A 209 27.31 5.91 -12.52
N VAL A 210 27.08 4.91 -13.36
CA VAL A 210 27.96 4.53 -14.48
C VAL A 210 27.23 4.79 -15.80
N LYS A 211 27.82 5.62 -16.67
CA LYS A 211 27.32 5.86 -18.03
C LYS A 211 27.45 4.57 -18.85
N LEU A 212 26.36 4.13 -19.47
CA LEU A 212 26.30 2.88 -20.23
C LEU A 212 26.45 3.09 -21.75
N ASN A 213 26.02 4.24 -22.28
CA ASN A 213 26.11 4.52 -23.71
C ASN A 213 27.47 5.12 -24.13
N ILE A 214 27.91 4.76 -25.33
CA ILE A 214 28.98 5.49 -26.04
C ILE A 214 28.56 6.94 -26.36
N PRO A 215 29.51 7.87 -26.60
CA PRO A 215 29.19 9.26 -26.93
C PRO A 215 28.24 9.40 -28.12
N LEU A 216 27.07 10.02 -27.88
CA LEU A 216 26.00 10.14 -28.87
C LEU A 216 26.27 11.35 -29.78
N ALA A 217 26.32 11.12 -31.10
CA ALA A 217 26.74 12.14 -32.05
C ALA A 217 25.71 13.28 -32.24
N SER A 218 24.43 13.02 -31.97
CA SER A 218 23.34 14.02 -31.75
C SER A 218 21.99 13.30 -31.62
N GLY A 219 21.58 12.99 -30.39
CA GLY A 219 20.26 12.43 -30.11
C GLY A 219 20.18 11.67 -28.78
N VAL A 220 18.95 11.28 -28.43
CA VAL A 220 18.54 10.64 -27.17
C VAL A 220 18.92 9.14 -27.18
N ALA A 221 19.44 8.61 -26.08
CA ALA A 221 19.35 7.18 -25.77
C ALA A 221 17.92 6.82 -25.34
N ALA A 222 16.97 6.93 -26.27
CA ALA A 222 15.53 6.94 -25.97
C ALA A 222 14.99 5.57 -25.54
N ASP A 223 15.58 4.51 -26.06
CA ASP A 223 15.00 3.16 -26.04
C ASP A 223 16.02 2.19 -25.42
N PHE A 224 15.71 1.59 -24.27
CA PHE A 224 16.52 0.53 -23.65
C PHE A 224 15.67 -0.59 -23.05
N LEU A 225 16.28 -1.79 -22.92
CA LEU A 225 15.71 -2.99 -22.33
C LEU A 225 16.74 -3.65 -21.42
N VAL A 226 16.29 -4.15 -20.26
CA VAL A 226 17.09 -4.96 -19.33
C VAL A 226 16.72 -6.43 -19.51
N ASN A 227 17.70 -7.33 -19.40
CA ASN A 227 17.46 -8.76 -19.49
C ASN A 227 17.05 -9.32 -18.11
N PRO A 228 16.03 -10.20 -18.01
CA PRO A 228 15.69 -10.90 -16.76
C PRO A 228 16.88 -11.63 -16.11
N ASP A 229 17.68 -12.34 -16.91
CA ASP A 229 18.73 -13.26 -16.43
C ASP A 229 20.17 -12.85 -16.82
N SER A 230 20.35 -11.88 -17.71
CA SER A 230 21.68 -11.51 -18.24
C SER A 230 22.20 -10.20 -17.64
N PRO A 231 23.51 -10.10 -17.31
CA PRO A 231 24.12 -8.88 -16.79
C PRO A 231 24.35 -7.82 -17.88
N HIS A 232 23.39 -7.60 -18.79
CA HIS A 232 23.47 -6.63 -19.90
C HIS A 232 22.21 -5.79 -20.05
N VAL A 233 22.40 -4.54 -20.48
CA VAL A 233 21.36 -3.66 -21.03
C VAL A 233 21.49 -3.62 -22.53
N TYR A 234 20.38 -3.69 -23.25
CA TYR A 234 20.30 -3.43 -24.68
C TYR A 234 19.76 -2.03 -24.89
N TYR A 235 20.41 -1.21 -25.72
CA TYR A 235 19.97 0.16 -25.98
C TYR A 235 20.10 0.53 -27.46
N ARG A 236 19.31 1.52 -27.87
CA ARG A 236 19.38 2.12 -29.21
C ARG A 236 20.15 3.44 -29.16
N ASP A 237 21.10 3.64 -30.08
CA ASP A 237 21.60 4.99 -30.34
C ASP A 237 20.68 5.73 -31.32
N LYS A 238 20.55 7.05 -31.15
CA LYS A 238 19.84 7.91 -32.10
C LYS A 238 20.84 8.87 -32.71
N LYS A 239 21.45 8.48 -33.83
CA LYS A 239 22.09 9.42 -34.74
C LYS A 239 21.00 10.21 -35.49
N THR A 240 21.44 11.18 -36.29
CA THR A 240 20.58 12.00 -37.15
C THR A 240 19.61 11.16 -38.00
N ILE A 241 18.39 11.70 -38.22
CA ILE A 241 17.23 11.08 -38.87
C ILE A 241 17.62 10.03 -39.93
N GLY A 242 17.31 8.75 -39.65
CA GLY A 242 17.51 7.62 -40.54
C GLY A 242 18.52 6.59 -40.02
N SER A 243 19.53 7.02 -39.25
CA SER A 243 20.57 6.11 -38.75
C SER A 243 20.51 5.96 -37.23
N ALA A 244 20.32 4.72 -36.79
CA ALA A 244 20.37 4.27 -35.41
C ALA A 244 21.01 2.88 -35.38
N GLY A 245 21.80 2.61 -34.36
CA GLY A 245 22.37 1.28 -34.05
C GLY A 245 21.76 0.70 -32.78
N ILE A 246 21.80 -0.64 -32.67
CA ILE A 246 21.42 -1.37 -31.45
C ILE A 246 22.68 -1.91 -30.80
N PHE A 247 22.80 -1.73 -29.50
CA PHE A 247 23.99 -2.06 -28.71
C PHE A 247 23.62 -2.91 -27.49
N SER A 248 24.56 -3.77 -27.08
CA SER A 248 24.57 -4.44 -25.78
C SER A 248 25.72 -3.88 -24.94
N VAL A 249 25.52 -3.67 -23.65
CA VAL A 249 26.57 -3.25 -22.70
C VAL A 249 26.32 -3.90 -21.34
N PRO A 250 27.36 -4.30 -20.57
CA PRO A 250 27.13 -4.86 -19.24
C PRO A 250 26.39 -3.90 -18.31
N ILE A 251 25.54 -4.40 -17.41
CA ILE A 251 24.76 -3.56 -16.46
C ILE A 251 25.65 -2.70 -15.55
N VAL A 252 26.89 -3.13 -15.31
CA VAL A 252 27.92 -2.42 -14.52
C VAL A 252 28.76 -1.45 -15.36
N GLY A 253 28.44 -1.28 -16.65
CA GLY A 253 29.28 -0.59 -17.63
C GLY A 253 30.38 -1.48 -18.21
N GLY A 254 30.89 -1.11 -19.39
CA GLY A 254 31.92 -1.88 -20.10
C GLY A 254 31.98 -1.53 -21.58
N PRO A 255 32.69 -2.33 -22.40
CA PRO A 255 32.71 -2.16 -23.85
C PRO A 255 31.35 -2.53 -24.45
N SER A 256 30.74 -1.59 -25.20
CA SER A 256 29.48 -1.83 -25.89
C SER A 256 29.69 -2.65 -27.18
N VAL A 257 28.82 -3.62 -27.44
CA VAL A 257 28.80 -4.46 -28.65
C VAL A 257 27.68 -3.99 -29.56
N ASN A 258 27.98 -3.57 -30.79
CA ASN A 258 26.98 -3.25 -31.81
C ASN A 258 26.33 -4.55 -32.34
N LEU A 259 25.07 -4.78 -32.00
CA LEU A 259 24.28 -5.94 -32.41
C LEU A 259 23.61 -5.75 -33.79
N SER A 260 23.47 -4.51 -34.26
CA SER A 260 22.90 -4.18 -35.57
C SER A 260 23.90 -4.21 -36.74
N GLY A 261 25.21 -4.28 -36.45
CA GLY A 261 26.26 -4.22 -37.46
C GLY A 261 26.24 -2.92 -38.26
N SER A 262 26.29 -3.00 -39.59
CA SER A 262 26.26 -1.85 -40.51
C SER A 262 24.87 -1.61 -41.13
N LEU A 263 23.79 -1.98 -40.44
CA LEU A 263 22.42 -1.79 -40.91
C LEU A 263 21.91 -0.37 -40.59
N GLU A 264 22.57 0.64 -41.17
CA GLU A 264 22.44 2.08 -40.86
C GLU A 264 21.08 2.72 -41.21
N THR A 265 20.04 1.95 -41.51
CA THR A 265 18.67 2.42 -41.85
C THR A 265 17.59 1.81 -40.94
N LEU A 266 17.79 1.96 -39.63
CA LEU A 266 16.76 1.74 -38.62
C LEU A 266 15.69 2.84 -38.73
N ASN A 267 14.70 2.61 -39.60
CA ASN A 267 13.50 3.42 -39.67
C ASN A 267 12.93 3.64 -38.25
N THR A 268 12.49 4.85 -37.94
CA THR A 268 11.62 5.03 -36.77
C THR A 268 10.35 4.24 -37.04
N MET A 269 10.00 3.30 -36.14
CA MET A 269 8.63 2.79 -36.12
C MET A 269 7.75 3.94 -35.66
N GLY A 270 7.28 4.73 -36.63
CA GLY A 270 6.54 5.96 -36.39
C GLY A 270 5.38 5.65 -35.43
N ASN A 271 5.49 6.23 -34.24
CA ASN A 271 4.64 5.94 -33.11
C ASN A 271 3.22 6.45 -33.42
N PRO A 272 2.19 5.59 -33.42
CA PRO A 272 0.81 6.04 -33.60
C PRO A 272 0.38 7.05 -32.52
N CYS A 273 1.03 7.01 -31.36
CA CYS A 273 0.71 7.80 -30.18
C CYS A 273 1.39 9.20 -30.19
N ASP A 274 2.21 9.56 -31.19
CA ASP A 274 2.87 10.88 -31.33
C ASP A 274 1.89 12.08 -31.46
N GLY A 275 0.59 11.82 -31.59
CA GLY A 275 -0.47 12.83 -31.58
C GLY A 275 -1.18 13.04 -30.23
N TYR A 276 -0.96 12.17 -29.23
CA TYR A 276 -1.71 12.16 -27.96
C TYR A 276 -0.80 11.85 -26.75
N LEU A 277 -0.20 12.91 -26.18
CA LEU A 277 0.56 12.87 -24.92
C LEU A 277 -0.37 12.75 -23.68
N SER A 278 -1.43 11.93 -23.76
CA SER A 278 -2.51 11.93 -22.75
C SER A 278 -3.10 10.55 -22.43
N ALA A 279 -2.51 9.45 -22.92
CA ALA A 279 -2.99 8.09 -22.61
C ALA A 279 -1.89 7.02 -22.80
N PRO A 280 -0.98 6.83 -21.85
CA PRO A 280 0.09 5.83 -21.95
C PRO A 280 -0.47 4.41 -22.14
N ASP A 281 -1.37 3.98 -21.26
CA ASP A 281 -1.90 2.61 -21.26
C ASP A 281 -3.00 2.36 -22.31
N GLN A 282 -3.30 3.30 -23.22
CA GLN A 282 -4.13 3.02 -24.40
C GLN A 282 -3.33 2.44 -25.57
N CYS A 283 -2.00 2.56 -25.57
CA CYS A 283 -1.15 1.95 -26.58
C CYS A 283 -0.79 0.48 -26.22
N THR A 284 -1.74 -0.25 -25.62
CA THR A 284 -1.69 -1.70 -25.30
C THR A 284 -1.66 -2.55 -26.57
N PHE A 285 -0.50 -2.59 -27.23
CA PHE A 285 -0.22 -3.59 -28.25
C PHE A 285 0.19 -4.93 -27.64
N PHE A 286 1.05 -4.84 -26.62
CA PHE A 286 1.34 -5.87 -25.62
C PHE A 286 1.55 -5.12 -24.30
N ALA A 287 1.21 -5.74 -23.17
CA ALA A 287 1.60 -5.18 -21.87
C ALA A 287 3.13 -5.25 -21.70
N GLU A 288 3.67 -4.54 -20.72
CA GLU A 288 5.06 -4.69 -20.25
C GLU A 288 6.19 -4.31 -21.24
N SER A 289 5.93 -3.50 -22.27
CA SER A 289 7.02 -3.04 -23.17
C SER A 289 6.81 -1.67 -23.83
N TYR A 290 7.46 -0.65 -23.27
CA TYR A 290 7.94 0.53 -24.00
C TYR A 290 9.44 0.74 -23.66
N PRO A 291 10.30 1.18 -24.61
CA PRO A 291 9.99 1.66 -25.95
C PRO A 291 10.59 0.83 -27.13
N GLN A 292 9.93 0.97 -28.30
CA GLN A 292 10.56 1.06 -29.63
C GLN A 292 11.44 -0.11 -30.15
N GLY A 293 10.80 -1.22 -30.53
CA GLY A 293 11.23 -1.98 -31.71
C GLY A 293 12.47 -2.86 -31.57
N ILE A 294 12.91 -3.05 -30.33
CA ILE A 294 13.77 -4.14 -29.88
C ILE A 294 12.88 -5.05 -29.01
N LEU A 295 13.08 -6.36 -29.04
CA LEU A 295 12.43 -7.35 -28.18
C LEU A 295 13.48 -8.37 -27.74
N LEU A 296 13.31 -8.95 -26.56
CA LEU A 296 14.17 -9.99 -26.01
C LEU A 296 13.39 -11.32 -25.98
N SER A 297 14.00 -12.43 -26.41
CA SER A 297 13.38 -13.74 -26.25
C SER A 297 13.21 -14.11 -24.77
N PRO A 298 12.16 -14.87 -24.39
CA PRO A 298 11.94 -15.29 -22.99
C PRO A 298 13.12 -16.04 -22.34
N ASP A 299 14.03 -16.62 -23.13
CA ASP A 299 15.25 -17.28 -22.64
C ASP A 299 16.49 -16.36 -22.57
N GLY A 300 16.33 -15.07 -22.87
CA GLY A 300 17.39 -14.05 -22.84
C GLY A 300 18.48 -14.19 -23.92
N ARG A 301 18.38 -15.14 -24.87
CA ARG A 301 19.45 -15.46 -25.83
C ARG A 301 19.36 -14.72 -27.17
N LEU A 302 18.18 -14.33 -27.61
CA LEU A 302 17.96 -13.66 -28.89
C LEU A 302 17.40 -12.27 -28.69
N LEU A 303 18.02 -11.29 -29.35
CA LEU A 303 17.47 -9.96 -29.53
C LEU A 303 16.81 -9.90 -30.92
N ILE A 304 15.52 -9.57 -30.94
CA ILE A 304 14.73 -9.38 -32.15
C ILE A 304 14.56 -7.87 -32.37
N TYR A 305 14.66 -7.38 -33.60
CA TYR A 305 14.42 -5.96 -33.88
C TYR A 305 13.86 -5.69 -35.27
N ALA A 306 13.18 -4.54 -35.43
CA ALA A 306 12.46 -4.18 -36.64
C ALA A 306 12.98 -2.90 -37.31
N THR A 307 13.07 -2.88 -38.64
CA THR A 307 13.41 -1.70 -39.45
C THR A 307 12.30 -1.40 -40.48
N ASN A 308 12.39 -2.00 -41.67
CA ASN A 308 11.26 -2.34 -42.55
C ASN A 308 11.10 -3.88 -42.67
N ASN A 309 12.02 -4.61 -42.04
CA ASN A 309 12.12 -6.05 -41.95
C ASN A 309 12.30 -6.41 -40.46
N ILE A 310 12.12 -7.67 -40.09
CA ILE A 310 12.43 -8.18 -38.75
C ILE A 310 13.73 -9.00 -38.82
N TYR A 311 14.63 -8.72 -37.89
CA TYR A 311 15.92 -9.40 -37.72
C TYR A 311 16.00 -10.08 -36.35
N SER A 312 16.78 -11.15 -36.26
CA SER A 312 17.21 -11.78 -35.01
C SER A 312 18.74 -11.81 -34.90
N VAL A 313 19.27 -11.64 -33.70
CA VAL A 313 20.71 -11.74 -33.41
C VAL A 313 20.92 -12.29 -32.00
N SER A 314 22.03 -12.99 -31.75
CA SER A 314 22.40 -13.39 -30.39
C SER A 314 22.60 -12.17 -29.51
N THR A 315 22.13 -12.20 -28.26
CA THR A 315 22.39 -11.13 -27.27
C THR A 315 23.87 -10.97 -26.92
N THR A 316 24.70 -11.96 -27.24
CA THR A 316 26.17 -11.92 -27.17
C THR A 316 26.84 -11.30 -28.40
N GLY A 317 26.07 -10.86 -29.40
CA GLY A 317 26.58 -10.43 -30.71
C GLY A 317 26.71 -11.55 -31.74
N GLY A 318 26.74 -11.16 -33.02
CA GLY A 318 26.79 -12.06 -34.17
C GLY A 318 26.44 -11.31 -35.46
N ILE A 319 26.17 -12.05 -36.54
CA ILE A 319 25.59 -11.49 -37.77
C ILE A 319 24.06 -11.53 -37.64
N PRO A 320 23.33 -10.41 -37.82
CA PRO A 320 21.87 -10.41 -37.81
C PRO A 320 21.27 -11.28 -38.93
N THR A 321 20.36 -12.16 -38.54
CA THR A 321 19.59 -13.03 -39.45
C THR A 321 18.30 -12.31 -39.85
N LEU A 322 17.97 -12.29 -41.14
CA LEU A 322 16.67 -11.81 -41.63
C LEU A 322 15.59 -12.85 -41.34
N VAL A 323 14.58 -12.49 -40.55
CA VAL A 323 13.50 -13.38 -40.11
C VAL A 323 12.21 -13.15 -40.90
N ALA A 324 11.85 -11.89 -41.17
CA ALA A 324 10.71 -11.50 -42.02
C ALA A 324 11.02 -10.22 -42.79
N SER A 325 10.40 -9.99 -43.95
CA SER A 325 10.71 -8.86 -44.83
C SER A 325 9.48 -8.08 -45.32
N GLY A 326 9.68 -6.77 -45.52
CA GLY A 326 8.73 -5.85 -46.14
C GLY A 326 7.79 -5.14 -45.17
N ALA A 327 7.91 -3.81 -45.07
CA ALA A 327 6.97 -2.89 -44.40
C ALA A 327 6.39 -3.37 -43.04
N THR A 328 7.20 -4.04 -42.22
CA THR A 328 6.77 -4.60 -40.93
C THR A 328 6.65 -3.54 -39.84
N ARG A 329 5.69 -3.70 -38.93
CA ARG A 329 5.55 -2.93 -37.68
C ARG A 329 5.06 -3.84 -36.55
N GLN A 330 5.23 -3.38 -35.30
CA GLN A 330 4.55 -3.90 -34.11
C GLN A 330 4.64 -5.44 -34.01
N ALA A 331 5.82 -5.90 -33.58
CA ALA A 331 6.10 -7.30 -33.35
C ALA A 331 6.02 -7.65 -31.86
N ALA A 332 5.78 -8.92 -31.57
CA ALA A 332 5.98 -9.57 -30.26
C ALA A 332 6.58 -10.97 -30.47
N ILE A 333 7.15 -11.52 -29.41
CA ILE A 333 7.58 -12.92 -29.34
C ILE A 333 6.51 -13.68 -28.54
N THR A 334 6.23 -14.93 -28.91
CA THR A 334 5.33 -15.79 -28.13
C THR A 334 5.94 -16.18 -26.79
N ALA A 335 5.13 -16.39 -25.74
CA ALA A 335 5.64 -16.65 -24.39
C ALA A 335 6.48 -17.95 -24.29
N ASP A 336 6.19 -18.94 -25.14
CA ASP A 336 7.00 -20.15 -25.34
C ASP A 336 8.34 -19.91 -26.08
N GLY A 337 8.59 -18.68 -26.53
CA GLY A 337 9.75 -18.28 -27.34
C GLY A 337 9.76 -18.80 -28.78
N SER A 338 8.75 -19.55 -29.25
CA SER A 338 8.85 -20.29 -30.52
C SER A 338 8.65 -19.44 -31.78
N ARG A 339 7.90 -18.33 -31.68
CA ARG A 339 7.46 -17.52 -32.82
C ARG A 339 7.57 -16.03 -32.55
N ILE A 340 7.68 -15.29 -33.66
CA ILE A 340 7.41 -13.86 -33.71
C ILE A 340 6.05 -13.66 -34.38
N VAL A 341 5.21 -12.82 -33.77
CA VAL A 341 3.97 -12.29 -34.32
C VAL A 341 4.24 -10.85 -34.73
N TYR A 342 3.74 -10.41 -35.88
CA TYR A 342 3.99 -9.04 -36.37
C TYR A 342 2.90 -8.53 -37.31
N GLN A 343 2.81 -7.21 -37.45
CA GLN A 343 1.99 -6.58 -38.47
C GLN A 343 2.80 -6.19 -39.72
N GLN A 344 2.17 -6.24 -40.89
CA GLN A 344 2.75 -5.88 -42.18
C GLN A 344 1.79 -4.96 -42.95
N TYR A 345 2.29 -3.85 -43.48
CA TYR A 345 1.50 -3.02 -44.39
C TYR A 345 1.42 -3.67 -45.78
N SER A 346 0.22 -4.08 -46.18
CA SER A 346 -0.11 -4.42 -47.57
C SER A 346 -0.85 -3.27 -48.24
N GLY A 347 -1.04 -3.34 -49.56
CA GLY A 347 -1.86 -2.38 -50.31
C GLY A 347 -3.33 -2.31 -49.88
N ASN A 348 -3.80 -3.27 -49.07
CA ASN A 348 -5.19 -3.33 -48.58
C ASN A 348 -5.34 -2.79 -47.15
N GLY A 349 -4.26 -2.73 -46.36
CA GLY A 349 -4.28 -2.35 -44.94
C GLY A 349 -3.18 -3.02 -44.11
N GLN A 350 -3.21 -2.81 -42.79
CA GLN A 350 -2.37 -3.55 -41.84
C GLN A 350 -2.83 -5.01 -41.76
N GLN A 351 -1.95 -5.96 -42.07
CA GLN A 351 -2.17 -7.40 -41.99
C GLN A 351 -1.41 -8.00 -40.81
N LEU A 352 -1.90 -9.10 -40.25
CA LEU A 352 -1.29 -9.84 -39.15
C LEU A 352 -0.60 -11.10 -39.68
N HIS A 353 0.64 -11.33 -39.23
CA HIS A 353 1.49 -12.42 -39.66
C HIS A 353 2.23 -13.05 -38.47
N SER A 354 2.72 -14.28 -38.63
CA SER A 354 3.65 -14.89 -37.69
C SER A 354 4.66 -15.80 -38.39
N VAL A 355 5.85 -15.93 -37.80
CA VAL A 355 7.00 -16.69 -38.33
C VAL A 355 7.76 -17.34 -37.16
N PRO A 356 8.39 -18.52 -37.31
CA PRO A 356 9.25 -19.09 -36.27
C PRO A 356 10.40 -18.12 -35.90
N ILE A 357 10.80 -18.10 -34.62
CA ILE A 357 11.81 -17.15 -34.11
C ILE A 357 13.18 -17.27 -34.81
N GLY A 358 13.54 -18.49 -35.23
CA GLY A 358 14.76 -18.78 -35.99
C GLY A 358 14.66 -18.49 -37.49
N GLY A 359 13.57 -17.87 -37.97
CA GLY A 359 13.25 -17.72 -39.38
C GLY A 359 12.53 -18.96 -39.96
N GLY A 360 11.89 -18.77 -41.11
CA GLY A 360 11.15 -19.83 -41.80
C GLY A 360 10.07 -19.28 -42.74
N LEU A 361 9.07 -20.11 -43.03
CA LEU A 361 7.86 -19.64 -43.72
C LEU A 361 7.02 -18.79 -42.77
N SER A 362 6.69 -17.57 -43.19
CA SER A 362 5.69 -16.74 -42.51
C SER A 362 4.28 -17.17 -42.91
N VAL A 363 3.37 -17.14 -41.94
CA VAL A 363 1.95 -17.45 -42.09
C VAL A 363 1.15 -16.16 -41.90
N HIS A 364 0.25 -15.87 -42.83
CA HIS A 364 -0.74 -14.80 -42.71
C HIS A 364 -1.91 -15.27 -41.83
N LEU A 365 -2.34 -14.45 -40.87
CA LEU A 365 -3.21 -14.89 -39.78
C LEU A 365 -4.62 -14.28 -39.80
N ASN A 366 -4.80 -13.06 -40.32
CA ASN A 366 -6.11 -12.40 -40.29
C ASN A 366 -6.99 -12.77 -41.48
N ILE A 367 -8.31 -12.63 -41.28
CA ILE A 367 -9.27 -12.41 -42.37
C ILE A 367 -9.66 -10.92 -42.43
N GLY A 368 -10.45 -10.52 -43.43
CA GLY A 368 -10.82 -9.11 -43.68
C GLY A 368 -9.71 -8.31 -44.38
N SER A 369 -9.96 -7.03 -44.66
CA SER A 369 -9.01 -6.16 -45.38
C SER A 369 -7.88 -5.59 -44.50
N GLY A 370 -8.00 -5.68 -43.17
CA GLY A 370 -6.93 -5.36 -42.24
C GLY A 370 -7.33 -5.57 -40.78
N VAL A 371 -6.43 -5.25 -39.85
CA VAL A 371 -6.63 -5.47 -38.40
C VAL A 371 -6.66 -4.16 -37.58
N GLY A 372 -7.34 -4.18 -36.44
CA GLY A 372 -7.39 -3.12 -35.46
C GLY A 372 -7.69 -3.66 -34.06
N GLY A 373 -6.85 -3.31 -33.08
CA GLY A 373 -6.75 -4.01 -31.80
C GLY A 373 -6.18 -5.42 -31.99
N THR A 374 -5.11 -5.76 -31.28
CA THR A 374 -4.50 -7.10 -31.33
C THR A 374 -3.92 -7.44 -29.96
N THR A 375 -4.21 -8.64 -29.46
CA THR A 375 -3.69 -9.12 -28.17
C THR A 375 -3.32 -10.59 -28.30
N LEU A 376 -2.16 -10.98 -27.76
CA LEU A 376 -1.68 -12.36 -27.70
C LEU A 376 -2.13 -12.99 -26.37
N SER A 377 -2.39 -14.29 -26.35
CA SER A 377 -2.64 -15.06 -25.12
C SER A 377 -1.36 -15.22 -24.27
N SER A 378 -1.53 -15.41 -22.97
CA SER A 378 -0.42 -15.58 -22.00
C SER A 378 0.47 -16.78 -22.31
N ASP A 379 -0.05 -17.83 -22.93
CA ASP A 379 0.68 -19.01 -23.41
C ASP A 379 1.35 -18.82 -24.79
N GLY A 380 1.06 -17.72 -25.49
CA GLY A 380 1.52 -17.47 -26.86
C GLY A 380 0.86 -18.33 -27.95
N SER A 381 -0.17 -19.12 -27.66
CA SER A 381 -0.80 -20.01 -28.65
C SER A 381 -1.76 -19.31 -29.61
N SER A 382 -2.37 -18.19 -29.20
CA SER A 382 -3.52 -17.59 -29.88
C SER A 382 -3.49 -16.06 -29.87
N ILE A 383 -4.05 -15.43 -30.89
CA ILE A 383 -4.20 -13.96 -31.00
C ILE A 383 -5.67 -13.63 -31.18
N ILE A 384 -6.16 -12.67 -30.40
CA ILE A 384 -7.42 -11.96 -30.69
C ILE A 384 -7.15 -10.67 -31.46
N TYR A 385 -8.00 -10.39 -32.45
CA TYR A 385 -7.91 -9.20 -33.27
C TYR A 385 -9.28 -8.71 -33.76
N GLY A 386 -9.44 -7.40 -33.96
CA GLY A 386 -10.59 -6.83 -34.67
C GLY A 386 -10.32 -6.75 -36.17
N ALA A 387 -11.28 -7.10 -37.02
CA ALA A 387 -11.19 -6.93 -38.47
C ALA A 387 -12.52 -6.52 -39.13
N PRO A 388 -12.51 -5.77 -40.25
CA PRO A 388 -13.70 -5.44 -41.02
C PRO A 388 -14.03 -6.57 -42.01
N LEU A 389 -15.24 -7.12 -41.87
CA LEU A 389 -15.84 -8.13 -42.74
C LEU A 389 -17.02 -7.51 -43.52
N GLU A 390 -17.59 -8.24 -44.49
CA GLU A 390 -18.79 -7.81 -45.22
C GLU A 390 -20.02 -7.62 -44.31
N SER A 391 -20.06 -8.32 -43.17
CA SER A 391 -21.08 -8.23 -42.14
C SER A 391 -20.91 -7.05 -41.16
N GLY A 392 -19.85 -6.26 -41.29
CA GLY A 392 -19.42 -5.26 -40.31
C GLY A 392 -18.09 -5.64 -39.65
N TRP A 393 -17.75 -5.01 -38.52
CA TRP A 393 -16.58 -5.45 -37.75
C TRP A 393 -16.83 -6.79 -37.06
N ALA A 394 -15.75 -7.52 -36.79
CA ALA A 394 -15.75 -8.71 -35.96
C ALA A 394 -14.49 -8.77 -35.10
N ILE A 395 -14.63 -9.27 -33.88
CA ILE A 395 -13.56 -9.72 -33.00
C ILE A 395 -13.34 -11.20 -33.30
N LEU A 396 -12.10 -11.57 -33.58
CA LEU A 396 -11.71 -12.87 -34.11
C LEU A 396 -10.53 -13.43 -33.30
N SER A 397 -10.55 -14.73 -33.02
CA SER A 397 -9.45 -15.51 -32.44
C SER A 397 -8.78 -16.35 -33.52
N VAL A 398 -7.45 -16.44 -33.53
CA VAL A 398 -6.69 -17.32 -34.45
C VAL A 398 -5.43 -17.87 -33.76
N PRO A 399 -5.07 -19.16 -33.97
CA PRO A 399 -3.80 -19.70 -33.47
C PRO A 399 -2.60 -18.95 -34.07
N THR A 400 -1.58 -18.65 -33.27
CA THR A 400 -0.31 -18.06 -33.75
C THR A 400 0.38 -18.91 -34.80
N ALA A 401 0.19 -20.24 -34.72
CA ALA A 401 0.63 -21.22 -35.71
C ALA A 401 0.08 -20.95 -37.13
N GLY A 402 -1.09 -20.32 -37.23
CA GLY A 402 -1.96 -20.32 -38.40
C GLY A 402 -3.10 -21.32 -38.25
N GLY A 403 -4.26 -21.01 -38.83
CA GLY A 403 -5.45 -21.86 -38.76
C GLY A 403 -6.70 -21.11 -39.24
N THR A 404 -7.87 -21.67 -38.93
CA THR A 404 -9.16 -21.00 -39.14
C THR A 404 -9.37 -19.94 -38.05
N SER A 405 -9.73 -18.71 -38.42
CA SER A 405 -10.16 -17.69 -37.45
C SER A 405 -11.59 -17.98 -36.97
N VAL A 406 -11.84 -17.80 -35.67
CA VAL A 406 -13.16 -17.99 -35.03
C VAL A 406 -13.70 -16.65 -34.55
N GLN A 407 -14.92 -16.29 -34.94
CA GLN A 407 -15.56 -15.04 -34.48
C GLN A 407 -16.03 -15.18 -33.02
N LEU A 408 -15.75 -14.15 -32.22
CA LEU A 408 -15.98 -14.10 -30.77
C LEU A 408 -17.19 -13.25 -30.35
N ASN A 409 -17.68 -12.35 -31.19
CA ASN A 409 -18.78 -11.43 -30.88
C ASN A 409 -20.06 -11.72 -31.68
N GLY A 410 -21.21 -11.27 -31.15
CA GLY A 410 -22.48 -11.25 -31.88
C GLY A 410 -22.55 -10.13 -32.94
N PRO A 411 -23.62 -10.11 -33.77
CA PRO A 411 -23.82 -9.04 -34.74
C PRO A 411 -24.05 -7.69 -34.06
N TYR A 412 -23.47 -6.63 -34.63
CA TYR A 412 -23.61 -5.25 -34.14
C TYR A 412 -25.02 -4.68 -34.39
N VAL A 413 -25.48 -3.78 -33.53
CA VAL A 413 -26.69 -2.98 -33.80
C VAL A 413 -26.37 -1.98 -34.92
N ALA A 414 -27.08 -2.10 -36.05
CA ALA A 414 -26.67 -1.47 -37.30
C ALA A 414 -26.67 0.08 -37.28
N SER A 415 -25.81 0.64 -38.14
CA SER A 415 -25.72 2.04 -38.61
C SER A 415 -25.15 3.12 -37.68
N GLY A 416 -24.43 2.75 -36.61
CA GLY A 416 -23.39 3.62 -36.04
C GLY A 416 -22.21 3.80 -37.02
N THR A 417 -21.68 5.01 -37.16
CA THR A 417 -20.51 5.25 -38.04
C THR A 417 -19.24 4.71 -37.40
N ASN A 418 -18.67 3.65 -37.99
CA ASN A 418 -17.44 2.98 -37.56
C ASN A 418 -16.26 3.96 -37.40
N TYR A 419 -16.01 4.44 -36.18
CA TYR A 419 -14.87 5.32 -35.88
C TYR A 419 -14.05 4.75 -34.72
N TYR A 420 -12.89 4.20 -35.09
CA TYR A 420 -11.73 3.85 -34.24
C TYR A 420 -11.95 2.58 -33.39
N ARG A 421 -11.26 1.48 -33.72
CA ARG A 421 -9.88 1.14 -33.29
C ARG A 421 -9.76 0.71 -31.82
N ASP A 422 -10.69 1.11 -30.96
CA ASP A 422 -10.61 0.88 -29.52
C ASP A 422 -11.27 -0.45 -29.14
N PHE A 423 -10.81 -1.54 -29.79
CA PHE A 423 -11.21 -2.90 -29.49
C PHE A 423 -10.62 -3.32 -28.14
N GLN A 424 -11.31 -2.94 -27.06
CA GLN A 424 -10.94 -3.32 -25.71
C GLN A 424 -11.35 -4.78 -25.47
N MET A 425 -10.34 -5.64 -25.55
CA MET A 425 -10.44 -7.08 -25.38
C MET A 425 -9.17 -7.60 -24.70
N GLN A 426 -9.33 -8.55 -23.80
CA GLN A 426 -8.25 -9.16 -23.02
C GLN A 426 -8.49 -10.66 -22.91
N PHE A 427 -7.42 -11.45 -22.99
CA PHE A 427 -7.45 -12.85 -22.56
C PHE A 427 -7.51 -12.92 -21.03
N SER A 428 -8.16 -13.95 -20.48
CA SER A 428 -7.94 -14.39 -19.11
C SER A 428 -6.50 -14.85 -18.90
N ALA A 429 -6.04 -14.88 -17.65
CA ALA A 429 -4.65 -15.26 -17.32
C ALA A 429 -4.27 -16.68 -17.81
N ASP A 430 -5.25 -17.58 -17.90
CA ASP A 430 -5.14 -18.94 -18.44
C ASP A 430 -5.27 -19.04 -19.98
N GLY A 431 -5.66 -17.97 -20.68
CA GLY A 431 -5.92 -17.96 -22.13
C GLY A 431 -7.24 -18.60 -22.58
N ASP A 432 -8.01 -19.23 -21.69
CA ASP A 432 -9.23 -19.99 -22.03
C ASP A 432 -10.42 -19.11 -22.41
N ARG A 433 -10.42 -17.83 -22.00
CA ARG A 433 -11.52 -16.88 -22.22
C ARG A 433 -11.02 -15.55 -22.73
N VAL A 434 -11.93 -14.85 -23.41
CA VAL A 434 -11.74 -13.48 -23.88
C VAL A 434 -12.85 -12.63 -23.29
N VAL A 435 -12.48 -11.55 -22.62
CA VAL A 435 -13.38 -10.51 -22.12
C VAL A 435 -13.28 -9.32 -23.06
N TYR A 436 -14.42 -8.80 -23.53
CA TYR A 436 -14.44 -7.74 -24.53
C TYR A 436 -15.61 -6.77 -24.35
N ARG A 437 -15.43 -5.53 -24.83
CA ARG A 437 -16.38 -4.42 -24.71
C ARG A 437 -16.97 -4.04 -26.08
N VAL A 438 -18.28 -4.07 -26.25
CA VAL A 438 -18.96 -3.81 -27.55
C VAL A 438 -20.39 -3.27 -27.38
N ASP A 439 -20.93 -2.58 -28.39
CA ASP A 439 -22.29 -2.04 -28.43
C ASP A 439 -23.31 -2.97 -29.14
N GLN A 440 -23.34 -4.25 -28.74
CA GLN A 440 -24.15 -5.28 -29.42
C GLN A 440 -25.62 -5.38 -28.94
N ASP A 441 -26.00 -4.85 -27.76
CA ASP A 441 -27.42 -4.81 -27.36
C ASP A 441 -28.08 -3.44 -27.61
N THR A 442 -27.36 -2.32 -27.46
CA THR A 442 -27.91 -0.96 -27.63
C THR A 442 -26.92 -0.04 -28.32
N LEU A 443 -27.30 0.47 -29.50
CA LEU A 443 -26.50 1.39 -30.30
C LEU A 443 -25.97 2.58 -29.47
N GLY A 444 -24.65 2.77 -29.47
CA GLY A 444 -23.98 3.84 -28.72
C GLY A 444 -23.88 3.62 -27.20
N ARG A 445 -24.16 2.40 -26.71
CA ARG A 445 -23.84 1.96 -25.35
C ARG A 445 -22.96 0.73 -25.40
N TYR A 446 -21.75 0.84 -24.89
CA TYR A 446 -20.82 -0.29 -24.82
C TYR A 446 -21.03 -1.08 -23.54
N GLU A 447 -21.07 -2.40 -23.70
CA GLU A 447 -21.35 -3.38 -22.67
C GLU A 447 -20.25 -4.44 -22.68
N LEU A 448 -20.13 -5.18 -21.58
CA LEU A 448 -19.03 -6.07 -21.30
C LEU A 448 -19.48 -7.53 -21.41
N TYR A 449 -18.71 -8.34 -22.13
CA TYR A 449 -19.03 -9.73 -22.41
C TYR A 449 -17.82 -10.63 -22.20
N SER A 450 -18.04 -11.92 -21.96
CA SER A 450 -17.00 -12.95 -21.96
C SER A 450 -17.42 -14.18 -22.77
N VAL A 451 -16.48 -14.71 -23.54
CA VAL A 451 -16.65 -15.88 -24.42
C VAL A 451 -15.39 -16.76 -24.30
N PRO A 452 -15.45 -18.09 -24.51
CA PRO A 452 -14.24 -18.90 -24.64
C PRO A 452 -13.37 -18.40 -25.80
N SER A 453 -12.05 -18.49 -25.67
CA SER A 453 -11.09 -18.07 -26.71
C SER A 453 -11.16 -18.91 -27.99
N SER A 454 -11.69 -20.13 -27.87
CA SER A 454 -12.05 -21.05 -28.96
C SER A 454 -13.42 -20.77 -29.59
N GLY A 455 -14.14 -19.74 -29.14
CA GLY A 455 -15.47 -19.35 -29.58
C GLY A 455 -16.61 -20.00 -28.79
N GLY A 456 -17.84 -19.57 -29.08
CA GLY A 456 -19.05 -20.04 -28.41
C GLY A 456 -20.12 -18.96 -28.33
N THR A 457 -21.07 -19.10 -27.40
CA THR A 457 -22.05 -18.05 -27.09
C THR A 457 -21.43 -17.04 -26.11
N PRO A 458 -21.35 -15.74 -26.43
CA PRO A 458 -20.88 -14.73 -25.49
C PRO A 458 -21.86 -14.54 -24.33
N ILE A 459 -21.32 -14.37 -23.12
CA ILE A 459 -22.07 -14.18 -21.89
C ILE A 459 -21.93 -12.71 -21.48
N LYS A 460 -23.04 -12.00 -21.29
CA LYS A 460 -23.02 -10.61 -20.81
C LYS A 460 -22.62 -10.58 -19.34
N LEU A 461 -21.64 -9.73 -19.03
CA LEU A 461 -21.06 -9.58 -17.69
C LEU A 461 -21.70 -8.44 -16.88
N ASN A 462 -22.20 -7.38 -17.55
CA ASN A 462 -22.83 -6.25 -16.87
C ASN A 462 -24.37 -6.33 -16.84
N GLY A 463 -24.96 -5.81 -15.76
CA GLY A 463 -26.41 -5.62 -15.63
C GLY A 463 -26.95 -4.44 -16.46
N PRO A 464 -28.28 -4.21 -16.44
CA PRO A 464 -28.91 -3.18 -17.26
C PRO A 464 -28.44 -1.76 -16.94
N LEU A 465 -27.72 -1.15 -17.88
CA LEU A 465 -27.20 0.22 -17.76
C LEU A 465 -28.36 1.24 -17.73
N LYS A 466 -28.39 2.14 -16.75
CA LYS A 466 -29.34 3.26 -16.72
C LYS A 466 -28.94 4.33 -17.74
N SER A 467 -27.66 4.68 -17.77
CA SER A 467 -27.07 5.69 -18.65
C SER A 467 -25.65 5.31 -19.08
N GLY A 468 -25.16 5.86 -20.19
CA GLY A 468 -23.78 5.68 -20.62
C GLY A 468 -23.44 4.24 -21.01
N SER A 469 -22.19 3.86 -20.74
CA SER A 469 -21.56 2.56 -21.08
C SER A 469 -20.87 1.98 -19.84
N VAL A 470 -20.32 0.77 -19.98
CA VAL A 470 -19.29 0.27 -19.07
C VAL A 470 -18.00 1.09 -19.26
N GLY A 471 -17.39 1.52 -18.16
CA GLY A 471 -16.16 2.31 -18.07
C GLY A 471 -16.27 3.78 -18.52
N PRO A 472 -15.53 4.71 -17.90
CA PRO A 472 -15.46 6.11 -18.31
C PRO A 472 -14.67 6.28 -19.61
N PHE A 473 -15.09 7.22 -20.47
CA PHE A 473 -14.44 7.48 -21.77
C PHE A 473 -13.03 8.09 -21.70
N PHE A 474 -12.48 8.33 -20.51
CA PHE A 474 -11.28 9.16 -20.31
C PHE A 474 -10.09 8.44 -19.67
N PHE A 475 -10.19 7.16 -19.31
CA PHE A 475 -9.09 6.38 -18.75
C PHE A 475 -8.83 5.13 -19.60
N PRO A 476 -7.58 4.61 -19.65
CA PRO A 476 -7.22 3.54 -20.58
C PRO A 476 -7.92 2.20 -20.29
N SER A 477 -8.11 1.85 -19.01
CA SER A 477 -8.71 0.57 -18.59
C SER A 477 -10.17 0.75 -18.18
N PHE A 478 -11.11 0.36 -19.04
CA PHE A 478 -12.56 0.44 -18.79
C PHE A 478 -13.09 -0.75 -17.96
N PHE A 479 -12.31 -1.83 -17.92
CA PHE A 479 -12.45 -2.99 -17.05
C PHE A 479 -11.05 -3.52 -16.70
N ALA A 480 -10.95 -4.38 -15.69
CA ALA A 480 -9.74 -5.11 -15.32
C ALA A 480 -10.09 -6.58 -15.03
N LEU A 481 -9.18 -7.50 -15.36
CA LEU A 481 -9.27 -8.90 -14.95
C LEU A 481 -8.52 -9.09 -13.63
N SER A 482 -8.98 -10.02 -12.79
CA SER A 482 -8.18 -10.44 -11.63
C SER A 482 -6.95 -11.23 -12.11
N PRO A 483 -5.78 -11.06 -11.47
CA PRO A 483 -4.58 -11.87 -11.77
C PRO A 483 -4.82 -13.39 -11.72
N ASP A 484 -5.74 -13.86 -10.87
CA ASP A 484 -6.20 -15.26 -10.80
C ASP A 484 -7.09 -15.71 -11.99
N GLY A 485 -7.35 -14.84 -12.96
CA GLY A 485 -8.20 -15.08 -14.14
C GLY A 485 -9.70 -15.23 -13.88
N SER A 486 -10.12 -15.37 -12.62
CA SER A 486 -11.48 -15.82 -12.25
C SER A 486 -12.59 -14.77 -12.39
N ARG A 487 -12.24 -13.47 -12.35
CA ARG A 487 -13.19 -12.38 -12.14
C ARG A 487 -12.86 -11.16 -13.01
N VAL A 488 -13.89 -10.35 -13.23
CA VAL A 488 -13.85 -9.13 -14.04
C VAL A 488 -14.40 -7.98 -13.21
N LEU A 489 -13.59 -6.93 -13.07
CA LEU A 489 -13.88 -5.69 -12.36
C LEU A 489 -14.17 -4.59 -13.38
N TYR A 490 -15.23 -3.81 -13.16
CA TYR A 490 -15.62 -2.74 -14.09
C TYR A 490 -16.39 -1.63 -13.37
N THR A 491 -16.43 -0.44 -13.96
CA THR A 491 -17.29 0.66 -13.48
C THR A 491 -18.47 0.89 -14.43
N ALA A 492 -19.65 1.22 -13.89
CA ALA A 492 -20.87 1.38 -14.67
C ALA A 492 -21.98 2.14 -13.93
N ALA A 493 -22.88 2.77 -14.69
CA ALA A 493 -24.12 3.35 -14.16
C ALA A 493 -25.28 2.32 -14.19
N GLN A 494 -25.19 1.27 -13.35
CA GLN A 494 -26.23 0.23 -13.27
C GLN A 494 -27.33 0.55 -12.26
N ASP A 495 -27.01 1.25 -11.16
CA ASP A 495 -28.02 1.57 -10.13
C ASP A 495 -28.75 2.89 -10.45
N LYS A 496 -27.99 3.93 -10.79
CA LYS A 496 -28.40 5.33 -10.79
C LYS A 496 -27.88 6.06 -12.02
N VAL A 497 -28.69 6.94 -12.60
CA VAL A 497 -28.31 7.73 -13.80
C VAL A 497 -27.20 8.72 -13.43
N GLY A 498 -26.14 8.78 -14.24
CA GLY A 498 -25.04 9.73 -14.07
C GLY A 498 -24.14 9.46 -12.85
N VAL A 499 -24.15 8.23 -12.31
CA VAL A 499 -23.28 7.79 -11.22
C VAL A 499 -22.55 6.53 -11.68
N SER A 500 -21.22 6.48 -11.54
CA SER A 500 -20.42 5.33 -11.99
C SER A 500 -19.93 4.53 -10.80
N ASP A 501 -20.65 3.46 -10.48
CA ASP A 501 -20.35 2.55 -9.38
C ASP A 501 -19.38 1.42 -9.83
N LEU A 502 -18.69 0.81 -8.86
CA LEU A 502 -17.72 -0.28 -9.03
C LEU A 502 -18.37 -1.64 -8.82
N TYR A 503 -18.23 -2.54 -9.81
CA TYR A 503 -18.77 -3.89 -9.77
C TYR A 503 -17.71 -4.94 -10.12
N ILE A 504 -17.81 -6.11 -9.49
CA ILE A 504 -17.05 -7.31 -9.83
C ILE A 504 -18.00 -8.46 -10.18
N VAL A 505 -17.64 -9.30 -11.14
CA VAL A 505 -18.44 -10.45 -11.59
C VAL A 505 -17.51 -11.62 -11.97
N PRO A 506 -17.89 -12.90 -11.77
CA PRO A 506 -17.12 -14.02 -12.28
C PRO A 506 -16.99 -13.98 -13.81
N ILE A 507 -15.84 -14.38 -14.34
CA ILE A 507 -15.54 -14.34 -15.78
C ILE A 507 -16.43 -15.28 -16.62
N ALA A 508 -16.98 -16.32 -16.00
CA ALA A 508 -17.98 -17.20 -16.59
C ALA A 508 -19.39 -16.59 -16.62
N GLY A 509 -19.58 -15.36 -16.11
CA GLY A 509 -20.87 -14.74 -15.87
C GLY A 509 -21.44 -15.03 -14.49
N GLY A 510 -22.48 -14.29 -14.11
CA GLY A 510 -23.14 -14.38 -12.81
C GLY A 510 -23.88 -13.09 -12.47
N THR A 511 -24.26 -12.92 -11.21
CA THR A 511 -24.76 -11.63 -10.69
C THR A 511 -23.57 -10.74 -10.34
N PRO A 512 -23.45 -9.52 -10.88
CA PRO A 512 -22.41 -8.58 -10.48
C PRO A 512 -22.59 -8.11 -9.03
N LEU A 513 -21.52 -8.17 -8.26
CA LEU A 513 -21.43 -7.66 -6.90
C LEU A 513 -20.91 -6.21 -6.93
N LYS A 514 -21.66 -5.28 -6.34
CA LYS A 514 -21.18 -3.91 -6.11
C LYS A 514 -20.16 -3.88 -4.97
N LEU A 515 -19.06 -3.18 -5.15
CA LEU A 515 -17.96 -3.13 -4.18
C LEU A 515 -17.83 -1.77 -3.43
N ASN A 516 -18.35 -0.67 -3.99
CA ASN A 516 -18.28 0.65 -3.35
C ASN A 516 -19.54 0.99 -2.54
N ALA A 517 -19.36 1.87 -1.54
CA ALA A 517 -20.46 2.49 -0.81
C ALA A 517 -21.36 3.36 -1.74
N PRO A 518 -22.64 3.59 -1.42
CA PRO A 518 -23.55 4.36 -2.27
C PRO A 518 -23.09 5.80 -2.52
N LEU A 519 -23.01 6.20 -3.79
CA LEU A 519 -22.49 7.52 -4.20
C LEU A 519 -23.61 8.59 -4.33
N GLY A 520 -23.23 9.85 -4.13
CA GLY A 520 -24.08 11.04 -4.30
C GLY A 520 -24.42 11.33 -5.76
N VAL A 521 -24.85 12.55 -6.08
CA VAL A 521 -25.18 12.91 -7.48
C VAL A 521 -23.89 13.23 -8.23
N GLY A 522 -23.67 12.58 -9.38
CA GLY A 522 -22.44 12.74 -10.17
C GLY A 522 -21.18 12.13 -9.55
N GLY A 523 -21.31 11.36 -8.48
CA GLY A 523 -20.20 10.57 -7.93
C GLY A 523 -19.78 9.44 -8.87
N ARG A 524 -18.49 9.09 -8.86
CA ARG A 524 -17.90 8.09 -9.76
C ARG A 524 -16.66 7.42 -9.17
N VAL A 525 -16.43 6.18 -9.57
CA VAL A 525 -15.14 5.48 -9.44
C VAL A 525 -14.37 5.63 -10.76
N ASP A 526 -13.10 6.05 -10.66
CA ASP A 526 -12.23 6.38 -11.80
C ASP A 526 -11.16 5.31 -12.05
N ARG A 527 -10.09 5.28 -11.25
CA ARG A 527 -9.00 4.27 -11.33
C ARG A 527 -9.41 3.01 -10.57
N ILE A 528 -9.16 1.84 -11.14
CA ILE A 528 -9.44 0.52 -10.54
C ILE A 528 -8.23 -0.42 -10.69
N VAL A 529 -7.84 -1.11 -9.61
CA VAL A 529 -6.65 -1.97 -9.56
C VAL A 529 -6.92 -3.17 -8.66
N PHE A 530 -6.59 -4.39 -9.10
CA PHE A 530 -6.52 -5.57 -8.21
C PHE A 530 -5.17 -5.60 -7.48
N THR A 531 -5.14 -6.11 -6.25
CA THR A 531 -3.88 -6.58 -5.67
C THR A 531 -3.36 -7.80 -6.46
N PRO A 532 -2.03 -8.00 -6.60
CA PRO A 532 -1.46 -9.16 -7.29
C PRO A 532 -2.01 -10.52 -6.82
N ASP A 533 -2.28 -10.66 -5.52
CA ASP A 533 -2.89 -11.87 -4.92
C ASP A 533 -4.39 -12.05 -5.22
N SER A 534 -4.99 -11.16 -6.00
CA SER A 534 -6.42 -11.10 -6.33
C SER A 534 -7.38 -11.00 -5.14
N LYS A 535 -6.90 -10.74 -3.92
CA LYS A 535 -7.75 -10.70 -2.71
C LYS A 535 -8.45 -9.35 -2.50
N ARG A 536 -7.86 -8.24 -2.91
CA ARG A 536 -8.44 -6.88 -2.73
C ARG A 536 -8.50 -6.10 -4.03
N VAL A 537 -9.32 -5.06 -4.02
CA VAL A 537 -9.44 -4.04 -5.07
C VAL A 537 -9.14 -2.68 -4.44
N VAL A 538 -8.19 -1.96 -5.03
CA VAL A 538 -7.87 -0.57 -4.70
C VAL A 538 -8.42 0.32 -5.80
N TYR A 539 -9.08 1.42 -5.44
CA TYR A 539 -9.78 2.29 -6.38
C TYR A 539 -9.77 3.77 -5.97
N LEU A 540 -9.84 4.66 -6.96
CA LEU A 540 -10.08 6.09 -6.75
C LEU A 540 -11.56 6.40 -6.90
N VAL A 541 -12.14 7.15 -5.96
CA VAL A 541 -13.56 7.53 -5.96
C VAL A 541 -13.75 9.02 -5.66
N GLN A 542 -14.64 9.65 -6.40
CA GLN A 542 -15.26 10.93 -6.04
C GLN A 542 -16.68 10.63 -5.56
N HIS A 543 -16.99 10.83 -4.28
CA HIS A 543 -18.28 10.44 -3.70
C HIS A 543 -19.47 11.19 -4.29
N GLU A 544 -19.30 12.47 -4.65
CA GLU A 544 -20.30 13.28 -5.36
C GLU A 544 -19.66 14.41 -6.18
N ALA A 545 -20.42 15.00 -7.11
CA ALA A 545 -19.90 16.00 -8.04
C ALA A 545 -19.27 17.21 -7.33
N GLY A 546 -17.94 17.31 -7.41
CA GLY A 546 -17.16 18.40 -6.79
C GLY A 546 -16.51 18.04 -5.45
N ALA A 547 -16.74 16.85 -4.91
CA ALA A 547 -15.97 16.33 -3.78
C ALA A 547 -14.51 16.02 -4.19
N ALA A 548 -13.60 15.89 -3.22
CA ALA A 548 -12.24 15.42 -3.49
C ALA A 548 -12.23 14.00 -4.09
N LEU A 549 -11.17 13.68 -4.84
CA LEU A 549 -10.83 12.29 -5.17
C LEU A 549 -10.12 11.63 -3.98
N GLU A 550 -10.59 10.44 -3.61
CA GLU A 550 -10.08 9.65 -2.48
C GLU A 550 -9.65 8.25 -2.92
N LEU A 551 -8.67 7.69 -2.22
CA LEU A 551 -8.18 6.33 -2.40
C LEU A 551 -8.85 5.39 -1.40
N TRP A 552 -9.44 4.32 -1.91
CA TRP A 552 -10.16 3.33 -1.10
C TRP A 552 -9.75 1.90 -1.50
N SER A 553 -9.93 0.97 -0.56
CA SER A 553 -9.61 -0.45 -0.71
C SER A 553 -10.76 -1.30 -0.16
N VAL A 554 -11.05 -2.41 -0.82
CA VAL A 554 -12.14 -3.33 -0.43
C VAL A 554 -11.75 -4.77 -0.76
N PRO A 555 -12.15 -5.77 0.05
CA PRO A 555 -12.02 -7.17 -0.33
C PRO A 555 -12.75 -7.45 -1.65
N SER A 556 -12.07 -8.16 -2.56
CA SER A 556 -12.58 -8.51 -3.89
C SER A 556 -13.77 -9.48 -3.88
N THR A 557 -14.08 -10.06 -2.71
CA THR A 557 -15.27 -10.87 -2.41
C THR A 557 -16.46 -10.04 -1.91
N GLY A 558 -16.29 -8.71 -1.78
CA GLY A 558 -17.16 -7.85 -0.98
C GLY A 558 -16.77 -7.83 0.50
N GLY A 559 -17.18 -6.77 1.17
CA GLY A 559 -16.86 -6.46 2.56
C GLY A 559 -17.01 -4.96 2.83
N THR A 560 -16.56 -4.49 3.99
CA THR A 560 -16.49 -3.05 4.29
C THR A 560 -15.33 -2.42 3.52
N PRO A 561 -15.55 -1.38 2.70
CA PRO A 561 -14.47 -0.59 2.11
C PRO A 561 -13.77 0.24 3.18
N VAL A 562 -12.44 0.38 3.08
CA VAL A 562 -11.60 1.24 3.91
C VAL A 562 -11.01 2.37 3.07
N ARG A 563 -10.86 3.56 3.66
CA ARG A 563 -10.11 4.67 3.08
C ARG A 563 -8.62 4.42 3.28
N LEU A 564 -7.80 4.68 2.27
CA LEU A 564 -6.35 4.50 2.31
C LEU A 564 -5.57 5.82 2.45
N ASN A 565 -6.16 6.96 2.04
CA ASN A 565 -5.52 8.26 2.20
C ASN A 565 -5.91 8.96 3.51
N GLY A 566 -5.05 9.84 3.99
CA GLY A 566 -5.27 10.69 5.16
C GLY A 566 -6.24 11.84 4.88
N PRO A 567 -6.61 12.65 5.90
CA PRO A 567 -7.41 13.86 5.68
C PRO A 567 -6.75 14.75 4.62
N LEU A 568 -7.52 15.18 3.62
CA LEU A 568 -7.05 16.06 2.55
C LEU A 568 -7.30 17.52 2.94
N VAL A 569 -6.38 18.42 2.61
CA VAL A 569 -6.60 19.87 2.72
C VAL A 569 -7.70 20.37 1.79
N ALA A 570 -8.23 21.57 2.06
CA ALA A 570 -9.33 22.15 1.31
C ALA A 570 -8.95 22.44 -0.15
N GLY A 571 -9.49 21.63 -1.07
CA GLY A 571 -9.21 21.64 -2.51
C GLY A 571 -8.41 20.43 -2.98
N GLY A 572 -7.68 19.79 -2.05
CA GLY A 572 -6.76 18.68 -2.31
C GLY A 572 -7.43 17.34 -2.60
N ASN A 573 -6.66 16.44 -3.21
CA ASN A 573 -7.10 15.19 -3.82
C ASN A 573 -6.02 14.12 -3.65
N VAL A 574 -6.41 12.84 -3.74
CA VAL A 574 -5.48 11.84 -4.27
C VAL A 574 -5.37 12.06 -5.78
N ALA A 575 -4.15 12.08 -6.31
CA ALA A 575 -3.93 12.48 -7.69
C ALA A 575 -4.65 11.54 -8.69
N ALA A 576 -5.12 12.09 -9.81
CA ALA A 576 -5.80 11.34 -10.87
C ALA A 576 -4.86 10.92 -12.01
N GLY A 577 -3.55 10.83 -11.73
CA GLY A 577 -2.48 10.87 -12.73
C GLY A 577 -2.57 9.80 -13.82
N TYR A 578 -2.46 10.23 -15.08
CA TYR A 578 -2.36 9.37 -16.27
C TYR A 578 -1.05 8.57 -16.35
N THR A 579 -0.08 8.81 -15.46
CA THR A 579 1.30 8.32 -15.59
C THR A 579 1.87 7.77 -14.28
N GLY A 580 1.74 6.47 -14.05
CA GLY A 580 2.61 5.70 -13.13
C GLY A 580 2.59 5.98 -11.62
N SER A 581 1.98 7.06 -11.11
CA SER A 581 2.11 7.50 -9.69
C SER A 581 1.38 6.66 -8.62
N PHE A 582 1.04 5.40 -8.93
CA PHE A 582 0.36 4.47 -8.01
C PHE A 582 0.75 3.02 -8.28
N GLY A 583 1.25 2.34 -7.25
CA GLY A 583 1.63 0.93 -7.29
C GLY A 583 1.12 0.15 -6.07
N VAL A 584 0.70 -1.09 -6.30
CA VAL A 584 0.62 -2.11 -5.24
C VAL A 584 2.00 -2.76 -5.09
N SER A 585 2.43 -3.11 -3.88
CA SER A 585 3.65 -3.91 -3.72
C SER A 585 3.47 -5.31 -4.34
N PRO A 586 4.53 -5.97 -4.85
CA PRO A 586 4.42 -7.28 -5.50
C PRO A 586 3.74 -8.35 -4.64
N ASP A 587 3.97 -8.29 -3.32
CA ASP A 587 3.39 -9.17 -2.30
C ASP A 587 1.98 -8.76 -1.83
N SER A 588 1.36 -7.76 -2.44
CA SER A 588 0.01 -7.25 -2.15
C SER A 588 -0.22 -6.51 -0.81
N SER A 589 0.75 -6.46 0.12
CA SER A 589 0.51 -5.85 1.45
C SER A 589 0.42 -4.32 1.46
N ARG A 590 1.13 -3.60 0.58
CA ARG A 590 1.24 -2.12 0.64
C ARG A 590 0.85 -1.45 -0.68
N TYR A 591 0.47 -0.17 -0.59
CA TYR A 591 0.15 0.70 -1.71
C TYR A 591 0.93 2.01 -1.60
N VAL A 592 1.47 2.50 -2.71
CA VAL A 592 2.09 3.82 -2.83
C VAL A 592 1.18 4.73 -3.63
N TYR A 593 0.98 5.97 -3.17
CA TYR A 593 0.13 6.95 -3.82
C TYR A 593 0.67 8.39 -3.71
N GLY A 594 0.45 9.17 -4.77
CA GLY A 594 0.61 10.63 -4.74
C GLY A 594 -0.71 11.34 -4.40
N ALA A 595 -0.67 12.35 -3.54
CA ALA A 595 -1.82 13.18 -3.17
C ALA A 595 -1.38 14.57 -2.72
N ASP A 596 -2.17 15.61 -3.03
CA ASP A 596 -1.99 16.94 -2.45
C ASP A 596 -2.76 17.02 -1.11
N GLN A 597 -2.23 16.28 -0.13
CA GLN A 597 -2.91 15.90 1.11
C GLN A 597 -2.63 16.89 2.25
N GLU A 598 -1.39 17.37 2.38
CA GLU A 598 -1.00 18.39 3.37
C GLU A 598 -0.92 19.81 2.77
N ILE A 599 -0.61 19.95 1.48
CA ILE A 599 -0.54 21.25 0.78
C ILE A 599 -1.24 21.15 -0.59
N ASN A 600 -2.22 22.02 -0.85
CA ASN A 600 -2.98 22.05 -2.11
C ASN A 600 -2.09 22.39 -3.33
N ASP A 601 -2.41 21.82 -4.50
CA ASP A 601 -1.65 21.90 -5.76
C ASP A 601 -0.23 21.29 -5.68
N PHE A 602 0.07 20.55 -4.62
CA PHE A 602 1.41 20.05 -4.31
C PHE A 602 1.36 18.57 -3.86
N ASN A 603 1.67 17.65 -4.76
CA ASN A 603 1.54 16.21 -4.49
C ASN A 603 2.68 15.69 -3.60
N GLU A 604 2.35 15.24 -2.39
CA GLU A 604 3.23 14.45 -1.55
C GLU A 604 3.13 12.95 -1.89
N LEU A 605 4.14 12.16 -1.52
CA LEU A 605 4.18 10.71 -1.75
C LEU A 605 4.02 9.96 -0.44
N TYR A 606 3.07 9.02 -0.39
CA TYR A 606 2.74 8.22 0.80
C TYR A 606 2.79 6.71 0.52
N ILE A 607 3.01 5.94 1.58
CA ILE A 607 2.81 4.49 1.62
C ILE A 607 1.76 4.13 2.68
N VAL A 608 0.96 3.10 2.42
CA VAL A 608 -0.09 2.62 3.35
C VAL A 608 -0.35 1.12 3.13
N PRO A 609 -0.71 0.34 4.17
CA PRO A 609 -1.17 -1.04 3.97
C PRO A 609 -2.44 -1.12 3.10
N THR A 610 -2.51 -2.06 2.16
CA THR A 610 -3.70 -2.29 1.33
C THR A 610 -4.90 -2.76 2.17
N SER A 611 -4.63 -3.31 3.35
CA SER A 611 -5.61 -3.66 4.39
C SER A 611 -6.42 -2.47 4.90
N GLY A 612 -5.85 -1.26 4.86
CA GLY A 612 -6.26 -0.09 5.63
C GLY A 612 -5.30 0.16 6.79
N GLY A 613 -5.09 1.43 7.15
CA GLY A 613 -4.14 1.85 8.18
C GLY A 613 -3.89 3.36 8.15
N ALA A 614 -2.94 3.83 8.96
CA ALA A 614 -2.40 5.18 8.85
C ALA A 614 -1.37 5.23 7.70
N PRO A 615 -1.55 6.13 6.70
CA PRO A 615 -0.55 6.36 5.66
C PRO A 615 0.64 7.15 6.22
N VAL A 616 1.84 6.82 5.76
CA VAL A 616 3.09 7.46 6.19
C VAL A 616 3.82 8.05 4.98
N LYS A 617 4.49 9.19 5.20
CA LYS A 617 5.05 10.04 4.15
C LYS A 617 6.41 9.52 3.68
N LEU A 618 6.49 9.09 2.43
CA LEU A 618 7.77 8.71 1.79
C LEU A 618 8.63 9.94 1.45
N SER A 619 7.97 11.07 1.13
CA SER A 619 8.57 12.26 0.50
C SER A 619 9.25 13.27 1.43
N GLU A 620 9.70 12.87 2.62
CA GLU A 620 10.13 13.82 3.66
C GLU A 620 11.21 14.80 3.19
N GLY A 621 11.01 16.09 3.47
CA GLY A 621 11.92 17.18 3.10
C GLY A 621 11.98 17.53 1.60
N LEU A 622 11.35 16.76 0.71
CA LEU A 622 11.41 16.98 -0.74
C LEU A 622 10.16 17.76 -1.22
N GLU A 623 10.37 18.98 -1.73
CA GLU A 623 9.29 19.79 -2.32
C GLU A 623 8.97 19.39 -3.77
N VAL A 624 8.26 18.28 -3.97
CA VAL A 624 8.10 17.57 -5.26
C VAL A 624 6.70 17.66 -5.89
N ASN A 625 6.63 17.59 -7.23
CA ASN A 625 5.47 17.08 -7.96
C ASN A 625 5.87 15.76 -8.66
N TYR A 626 5.17 14.66 -8.35
CA TYR A 626 5.62 13.29 -8.63
C TYR A 626 5.19 12.73 -9.98
N PHE A 627 6.12 12.04 -10.63
CA PHE A 627 5.91 11.22 -11.80
C PHE A 627 6.62 9.88 -11.59
N ASN A 628 6.06 8.79 -12.12
CA ASN A 628 6.66 7.43 -12.11
C ASN A 628 7.03 6.89 -10.71
N THR A 629 6.25 5.94 -10.18
CA THR A 629 6.55 5.28 -8.90
C THR A 629 6.57 3.76 -9.07
N GLU A 630 7.71 3.13 -8.82
CA GLU A 630 7.91 1.68 -8.99
C GLU A 630 8.34 1.06 -7.65
N PHE A 631 7.81 -0.12 -7.31
CA PHE A 631 8.41 -0.97 -6.27
C PHE A 631 9.56 -1.79 -6.89
N SER A 632 10.62 -2.07 -6.13
CA SER A 632 11.58 -3.10 -6.53
C SER A 632 10.89 -4.47 -6.64
N PRO A 633 11.43 -5.44 -7.40
CA PRO A 633 10.79 -6.75 -7.61
C PRO A 633 10.50 -7.55 -6.32
N ASP A 634 11.26 -7.32 -5.25
CA ASP A 634 11.10 -7.86 -3.89
C ASP A 634 10.13 -7.03 -3.00
N GLY A 635 9.69 -5.86 -3.48
CA GLY A 635 8.88 -4.89 -2.76
C GLY A 635 9.62 -4.13 -1.64
N GLY A 636 10.93 -4.30 -1.49
CA GLY A 636 11.70 -3.72 -0.38
C GLY A 636 12.02 -2.24 -0.53
N ARG A 637 12.13 -1.73 -1.77
CA ARG A 637 12.37 -0.32 -2.09
C ARG A 637 11.27 0.25 -2.98
N VAL A 638 11.12 1.57 -2.94
CA VAL A 638 10.34 2.35 -3.92
C VAL A 638 11.30 3.29 -4.65
N LEU A 639 11.24 3.28 -5.98
CA LEU A 639 11.88 4.23 -6.90
C LEU A 639 10.86 5.32 -7.26
N PHE A 640 11.29 6.58 -7.26
CA PHE A 640 10.45 7.70 -7.71
C PHE A 640 11.24 8.83 -8.39
N GLU A 641 10.63 9.46 -9.39
CA GLU A 641 11.14 10.69 -10.00
C GLU A 641 10.59 11.93 -9.28
N THR A 642 11.43 12.95 -9.07
CA THR A 642 11.04 14.19 -8.40
C THR A 642 11.20 15.40 -9.31
N VAL A 643 10.13 16.15 -9.55
CA VAL A 643 10.21 17.52 -10.08
C VAL A 643 10.06 18.49 -8.91
N GLN A 644 11.16 19.12 -8.48
CA GLN A 644 11.07 20.23 -7.53
C GLN A 644 10.54 21.50 -8.21
N LYS A 645 10.18 22.53 -7.41
CA LYS A 645 9.58 23.79 -7.88
C LYS A 645 10.28 24.39 -9.11
N THR A 646 9.49 25.04 -9.97
CA THR A 646 9.89 25.55 -11.31
C THR A 646 11.26 26.22 -11.33
N GLY A 647 12.24 25.56 -11.96
CA GLY A 647 13.62 26.03 -12.07
C GLY A 647 14.66 25.09 -11.44
N VAL A 648 14.24 24.15 -10.60
CA VAL A 648 15.06 23.02 -10.14
C VAL A 648 14.93 21.85 -11.13
N PRO A 649 16.00 21.08 -11.41
CA PRO A 649 15.93 19.95 -12.35
C PRO A 649 15.12 18.76 -11.80
N ARG A 650 14.67 17.87 -12.70
CA ARG A 650 14.14 16.54 -12.33
C ARG A 650 15.27 15.61 -11.91
N GLU A 651 15.05 14.92 -10.80
CA GLU A 651 15.99 14.00 -10.15
C GLU A 651 15.31 12.67 -9.78
N ILE A 652 16.07 11.64 -9.41
CA ILE A 652 15.56 10.30 -9.03
C ILE A 652 16.09 9.84 -7.68
N TYR A 653 15.24 9.11 -6.95
CA TYR A 653 15.48 8.67 -5.59
C TYR A 653 14.97 7.24 -5.37
N SER A 654 15.57 6.52 -4.43
CA SER A 654 14.97 5.32 -3.82
C SER A 654 14.80 5.50 -2.31
N ARG A 655 13.81 4.84 -1.70
CA ARG A 655 13.70 4.68 -0.23
C ARG A 655 13.40 3.23 0.11
N VAL A 656 14.00 2.70 1.17
CA VAL A 656 13.61 1.39 1.73
C VAL A 656 12.26 1.55 2.42
N VAL A 657 11.35 0.61 2.16
CA VAL A 657 9.97 0.59 2.65
C VAL A 657 9.57 -0.77 3.24
N ARG A 658 10.49 -1.74 3.20
CA ARG A 658 10.45 -2.97 3.97
C ARG A 658 11.86 -3.39 4.30
N GLU A 659 12.10 -3.79 5.53
CA GLU A 659 13.31 -4.52 5.95
C GLU A 659 12.95 -5.94 6.40
N HIS A 660 13.88 -6.87 6.17
CA HIS A 660 13.74 -8.27 6.57
C HIS A 660 14.99 -8.71 7.32
N TRP A 661 14.81 -9.37 8.46
CA TRP A 661 15.88 -9.97 9.25
C TRP A 661 16.73 -10.95 8.44
N ASN A 662 18.01 -10.66 8.35
CA ASN A 662 19.03 -11.33 7.54
C ASN A 662 20.11 -12.03 8.41
N ALA A 663 19.98 -11.95 9.73
CA ALA A 663 20.82 -12.66 10.69
C ALA A 663 20.18 -13.99 11.15
N GLY A 664 20.96 -14.80 11.86
CA GLY A 664 20.44 -15.85 12.72
C GLY A 664 19.95 -15.22 14.03
N ASP A 665 20.66 -15.49 15.12
CA ASP A 665 20.56 -14.67 16.32
C ASP A 665 21.34 -13.35 16.13
N GLY A 666 20.82 -12.23 16.64
CA GLY A 666 21.43 -10.91 16.46
C GLY A 666 20.81 -9.80 17.32
N ILE A 667 21.26 -8.57 17.07
CA ILE A 667 20.82 -7.35 17.77
C ILE A 667 20.06 -6.45 16.79
N TRP A 668 18.86 -5.99 17.15
CA TRP A 668 17.97 -5.15 16.33
C TRP A 668 18.69 -3.91 15.77
N ASP A 669 19.36 -3.13 16.63
CA ASP A 669 20.03 -1.88 16.26
C ASP A 669 21.39 -2.08 15.55
N THR A 670 21.69 -3.28 15.08
CA THR A 670 22.82 -3.55 14.18
C THR A 670 22.33 -3.60 12.74
N ALA A 671 22.55 -2.51 11.98
CA ALA A 671 22.08 -2.35 10.61
C ALA A 671 22.39 -3.54 9.69
N ALA A 672 23.58 -4.15 9.84
CA ALA A 672 24.01 -5.32 9.05
C ALA A 672 23.23 -6.63 9.32
N ASN A 673 22.30 -6.66 10.29
CA ASN A 673 21.38 -7.78 10.51
C ASN A 673 20.08 -7.65 9.68
N TRP A 674 19.91 -6.56 8.93
CA TRP A 674 18.79 -6.32 8.02
C TRP A 674 19.22 -6.52 6.55
N ILE A 675 18.28 -6.77 5.64
CA ILE A 675 18.60 -7.24 4.27
C ILE A 675 19.18 -6.12 3.40
N TYR A 676 18.78 -4.86 3.60
CA TYR A 676 19.40 -3.73 2.89
C TYR A 676 20.53 -3.05 3.65
N GLY A 677 20.78 -3.44 4.91
CA GLY A 677 21.81 -2.82 5.75
C GLY A 677 21.41 -1.45 6.30
N GLU A 678 20.12 -1.13 6.30
CA GLU A 678 19.55 0.08 6.88
C GLU A 678 18.92 -0.26 8.26
N LEU A 679 18.50 0.73 9.05
CA LEU A 679 17.81 0.49 10.33
C LEU A 679 16.33 0.84 10.19
N PRO A 680 15.40 0.01 10.70
CA PRO A 680 13.97 0.28 10.57
C PRO A 680 13.52 1.67 11.03
N ASP A 681 12.66 2.26 10.22
CA ASP A 681 11.99 3.56 10.42
C ASP A 681 10.48 3.48 10.13
N GLU A 682 9.77 4.59 10.30
CA GLU A 682 8.31 4.71 10.21
C GLU A 682 7.68 4.39 8.85
N VAL A 683 8.44 4.35 7.74
CA VAL A 683 7.92 3.89 6.43
C VAL A 683 8.16 2.40 6.18
N MET A 684 8.98 1.74 6.99
CA MET A 684 9.34 0.34 6.79
C MET A 684 8.34 -0.60 7.46
N GLN A 685 7.74 -1.49 6.66
CA GLN A 685 7.20 -2.75 7.18
C GLN A 685 8.38 -3.66 7.53
N VAL A 686 8.46 -4.13 8.77
CA VAL A 686 9.56 -4.96 9.25
C VAL A 686 9.12 -6.41 9.33
N THR A 687 9.90 -7.32 8.75
CA THR A 687 9.66 -8.75 8.87
C THR A 687 10.81 -9.43 9.64
N ILE A 688 10.48 -10.25 10.63
CA ILE A 688 11.39 -11.22 11.23
C ILE A 688 10.82 -12.62 10.97
N THR A 689 11.40 -13.32 10.00
CA THR A 689 11.00 -14.68 9.64
C THR A 689 12.20 -15.51 9.17
N GLY A 690 12.23 -16.80 9.51
CA GLY A 690 13.34 -17.71 9.25
C GLY A 690 12.94 -19.12 8.80
N SER A 691 13.83 -19.76 8.01
CA SER A 691 13.76 -21.19 7.68
C SER A 691 14.40 -22.09 8.76
N ALA A 692 15.17 -21.48 9.65
CA ALA A 692 15.66 -22.03 10.91
C ALA A 692 15.28 -21.06 12.04
N ASN A 693 15.58 -21.43 13.30
CA ASN A 693 15.28 -20.54 14.43
C ASN A 693 16.16 -19.28 14.38
N VAL A 694 15.56 -18.12 14.66
CA VAL A 694 16.23 -16.80 14.68
C VAL A 694 15.77 -15.99 15.89
N THR A 695 16.70 -15.32 16.57
CA THR A 695 16.42 -14.45 17.72
C THR A 695 16.90 -13.03 17.47
N ALA A 696 15.97 -12.11 17.21
CA ALA A 696 16.24 -10.68 17.26
C ALA A 696 16.16 -10.21 18.72
N THR A 697 17.28 -9.77 19.28
CA THR A 697 17.37 -9.21 20.63
C THR A 697 17.62 -7.71 20.59
N GLY A 698 17.33 -6.97 21.66
CA GLY A 698 17.90 -5.63 21.82
C GLY A 698 17.04 -4.67 22.61
N ASN A 699 17.41 -3.39 22.51
CA ASN A 699 16.65 -2.28 23.03
C ASN A 699 16.39 -1.27 21.90
N PRO A 700 15.34 -1.50 21.07
CA PRO A 700 14.88 -0.55 20.06
C PRO A 700 14.20 0.69 20.71
N THR A 701 14.86 1.33 21.68
CA THR A 701 14.35 2.44 22.48
C THR A 701 13.87 3.59 21.59
N ALA A 702 12.57 3.90 21.65
CA ALA A 702 11.93 4.94 20.84
C ALA A 702 12.09 4.75 19.31
N ARG A 703 12.19 3.50 18.86
CA ARG A 703 12.02 3.17 17.43
C ARG A 703 10.54 3.28 17.04
N THR A 704 10.31 3.76 15.83
CA THR A 704 9.02 3.69 15.15
C THR A 704 9.18 2.91 13.86
N VAL A 705 8.24 2.02 13.57
CA VAL A 705 8.15 1.25 12.32
C VAL A 705 6.74 1.35 11.75
N ASN A 706 6.58 1.07 10.45
CA ASN A 706 5.25 1.12 9.83
C ASN A 706 4.34 0.00 10.33
N GLU A 707 4.85 -1.22 10.36
CA GLU A 707 4.17 -2.46 10.71
C GLU A 707 5.26 -3.50 11.08
N LEU A 708 4.97 -4.44 11.99
CA LEU A 708 5.89 -5.53 12.33
C LEU A 708 5.23 -6.89 12.11
N CYS A 709 5.82 -7.72 11.25
CA CYS A 709 5.43 -9.11 11.02
C CYS A 709 6.48 -10.06 11.61
N LEU A 710 6.06 -10.95 12.50
CA LEU A 710 6.93 -11.82 13.28
C LEU A 710 6.46 -13.28 13.15
N GLY A 711 7.25 -14.15 12.52
CA GLY A 711 6.87 -15.55 12.26
C GLY A 711 6.51 -15.83 10.79
N GLY A 712 5.61 -16.77 10.55
CA GLY A 712 5.20 -17.24 9.21
C GLY A 712 6.20 -18.22 8.56
N GLY A 713 7.41 -18.32 9.11
CA GLY A 713 8.50 -19.18 8.62
C GLY A 713 8.44 -20.62 9.12
N ALA A 714 9.36 -21.45 8.61
CA ALA A 714 9.49 -22.84 9.03
C ALA A 714 10.23 -23.00 10.38
N GLY A 715 11.01 -22.00 10.79
CA GLY A 715 11.68 -21.93 12.09
C GLY A 715 11.03 -20.92 13.04
N SER A 716 11.34 -21.05 14.33
CA SER A 716 10.92 -20.09 15.36
C SER A 716 11.53 -18.72 15.10
N SER A 717 10.72 -17.68 15.06
CA SER A 717 11.16 -16.31 14.80
C SER A 717 10.84 -15.45 16.01
N THR A 718 11.85 -15.17 16.83
CA THR A 718 11.70 -14.53 18.14
C THR A 718 12.16 -13.08 18.10
N LEU A 719 11.37 -12.17 18.67
CA LEU A 719 11.77 -10.80 19.00
C LEU A 719 11.73 -10.64 20.53
N THR A 720 12.89 -10.41 21.15
CA THR A 720 13.03 -10.21 22.59
C THR A 720 13.30 -8.75 22.92
N LEU A 721 12.32 -8.09 23.55
CA LEU A 721 12.39 -6.69 23.97
C LEU A 721 12.98 -6.56 25.38
N ALA A 722 14.13 -5.88 25.50
CA ALA A 722 14.74 -5.61 26.81
C ALA A 722 13.85 -4.74 27.72
N THR A 723 14.09 -4.78 29.03
CA THR A 723 13.36 -3.93 29.99
C THR A 723 13.53 -2.44 29.67
N ASN A 724 12.42 -1.71 29.62
CA ASN A 724 12.32 -0.31 29.16
C ASN A 724 12.56 -0.09 27.65
N ALA A 725 12.63 -1.14 26.82
CA ALA A 725 12.50 -0.98 25.37
C ALA A 725 11.08 -0.56 25.00
N ALA A 726 10.94 0.27 23.97
CA ALA A 726 9.65 0.74 23.48
C ALA A 726 9.69 0.85 21.96
N LEU A 727 9.04 -0.09 21.27
CA LEU A 727 8.92 -0.14 19.82
C LEU A 727 7.51 0.30 19.41
N THR A 728 7.41 1.37 18.63
CA THR A 728 6.14 1.85 18.07
C THR A 728 5.91 1.21 16.71
N ALA A 729 4.74 0.62 16.47
CA ALA A 729 4.33 0.09 15.17
C ALA A 729 3.03 0.76 14.72
N ILE A 730 3.13 1.67 13.75
CA ILE A 730 2.05 2.61 13.35
C ILE A 730 0.77 1.88 12.92
N ASN A 731 0.91 0.79 12.18
CA ASN A 731 -0.16 -0.09 11.70
C ASN A 731 -0.24 -1.42 12.49
N GLY A 732 0.43 -1.48 13.64
CA GLY A 732 0.38 -2.60 14.57
C GLY A 732 1.40 -3.72 14.31
N VAL A 733 1.24 -4.80 15.07
CA VAL A 733 2.12 -5.98 15.08
C VAL A 733 1.32 -7.24 14.77
N ALA A 734 1.76 -8.02 13.79
CA ALA A 734 1.26 -9.36 13.50
C ALA A 734 2.27 -10.42 13.98
N ILE A 735 1.88 -11.20 15.00
CA ILE A 735 2.61 -12.40 15.42
C ILE A 735 1.97 -13.60 14.70
N GLU A 736 2.64 -14.07 13.66
CA GLU A 736 2.24 -15.21 12.85
C GLU A 736 2.61 -16.56 13.51
N SER A 737 2.21 -17.68 12.90
CA SER A 737 2.65 -19.01 13.34
C SER A 737 4.18 -19.10 13.41
N ASN A 738 4.71 -19.71 14.47
CA ASN A 738 6.15 -19.74 14.81
C ASN A 738 6.78 -18.37 15.17
N GLY A 739 6.01 -17.29 15.21
CA GLY A 739 6.43 -16.01 15.79
C GLY A 739 6.39 -16.04 17.32
N ILE A 740 7.39 -15.44 17.98
CA ILE A 740 7.45 -15.31 19.45
C ILE A 740 7.82 -13.88 19.82
N LEU A 741 6.88 -13.12 20.38
CA LEU A 741 7.20 -11.84 21.04
C LEU A 741 7.53 -12.11 22.51
N ALA A 742 8.75 -11.76 22.91
CA ALA A 742 9.29 -12.04 24.24
C ALA A 742 9.86 -10.78 24.92
N GLY A 743 10.19 -10.89 26.21
CA GLY A 743 10.88 -9.84 26.94
C GLY A 743 9.97 -8.92 27.77
N SER A 744 10.56 -7.87 28.34
CA SER A 744 9.92 -6.96 29.32
C SER A 744 9.88 -5.50 28.86
N GLY A 745 9.78 -5.30 27.56
CA GLY A 745 9.60 -4.00 26.94
C GLY A 745 8.13 -3.61 26.74
N SER A 746 7.92 -2.67 25.84
CA SER A 746 6.61 -2.18 25.40
C SER A 746 6.51 -2.20 23.87
N ILE A 747 5.35 -2.63 23.37
CA ILE A 747 4.87 -2.29 22.02
C ILE A 747 3.93 -1.10 22.15
N VAL A 748 4.08 -0.08 21.31
CA VAL A 748 3.09 0.99 21.12
C VAL A 748 2.38 0.76 19.79
N GLY A 749 1.07 0.55 19.82
CA GLY A 749 0.26 0.06 18.70
C GLY A 749 -0.36 -1.32 18.98
N SER A 750 -1.44 -1.64 18.27
CA SER A 750 -2.22 -2.87 18.51
C SER A 750 -1.52 -4.14 18.01
N VAL A 751 -1.72 -5.26 18.72
CA VAL A 751 -1.06 -6.54 18.48
C VAL A 751 -2.06 -7.65 18.17
N VAL A 752 -1.85 -8.37 17.06
CA VAL A 752 -2.62 -9.54 16.65
C VAL A 752 -1.76 -10.78 16.78
N ASN A 753 -2.18 -11.75 17.61
CA ASN A 753 -1.41 -12.93 17.96
C ASN A 753 -2.03 -14.25 17.45
N THR A 754 -1.30 -14.94 16.57
CA THR A 754 -1.52 -16.33 16.14
C THR A 754 -0.33 -17.26 16.47
N GLY A 755 0.75 -16.70 17.03
CA GLY A 755 1.94 -17.39 17.52
C GLY A 755 2.01 -17.38 19.04
N ILE A 756 3.11 -16.91 19.61
CA ILE A 756 3.35 -16.89 21.05
C ILE A 756 3.66 -15.47 21.54
N ILE A 757 3.06 -15.07 22.66
CA ILE A 757 3.56 -14.01 23.53
C ILE A 757 4.09 -14.66 24.82
N SER A 758 5.30 -14.30 25.22
CA SER A 758 6.00 -14.82 26.40
C SER A 758 6.67 -13.64 27.13
N PRO A 759 5.96 -12.96 28.05
CA PRO A 759 6.51 -11.82 28.76
C PRO A 759 7.79 -12.17 29.55
N GLY A 760 8.59 -11.15 29.84
CA GLY A 760 9.80 -11.27 30.64
C GLY A 760 10.98 -11.96 29.96
N GLU A 761 12.06 -12.09 30.75
CA GLU A 761 13.07 -13.15 30.60
C GLU A 761 12.74 -14.26 31.62
N SER A 762 11.44 -14.51 31.84
CA SER A 762 10.86 -15.45 32.81
C SER A 762 11.35 -15.29 34.27
N PRO A 763 10.85 -14.30 35.07
CA PRO A 763 9.65 -13.49 34.84
C PRO A 763 9.87 -11.97 34.67
N GLY A 764 8.89 -11.29 34.06
CA GLY A 764 8.79 -9.84 33.91
C GLY A 764 7.44 -9.37 33.32
N THR A 765 7.32 -8.07 33.05
CA THR A 765 6.09 -7.47 32.47
C THR A 765 6.32 -7.02 31.04
N LEU A 766 5.47 -7.47 30.11
CA LEU A 766 5.39 -6.97 28.74
C LEU A 766 4.17 -6.04 28.62
N ILE A 767 4.35 -4.90 27.95
CA ILE A 767 3.29 -3.89 27.78
C ILE A 767 2.87 -3.81 26.30
N ILE A 768 1.56 -3.69 26.06
CA ILE A 768 0.94 -3.35 24.78
C ILE A 768 0.15 -2.06 24.98
N ASP A 769 0.72 -0.94 24.56
CA ASP A 769 0.05 0.37 24.51
C ASP A 769 -0.78 0.47 23.22
N GLY A 770 -1.87 -0.30 23.21
CA GLY A 770 -2.76 -0.54 22.07
C GLY A 770 -3.74 -1.69 22.39
N ASP A 771 -4.51 -2.13 21.39
CA ASP A 771 -5.43 -3.26 21.54
C ASP A 771 -4.68 -4.61 21.39
N TYR A 772 -5.16 -5.65 22.06
CA TYR A 772 -4.61 -7.01 21.93
C TYR A 772 -5.67 -7.98 21.41
N THR A 773 -5.39 -8.69 20.31
CA THR A 773 -6.25 -9.76 19.79
C THR A 773 -5.50 -11.08 19.70
N GLN A 774 -5.81 -12.02 20.59
CA GLN A 774 -5.34 -13.41 20.47
C GLN A 774 -6.34 -14.23 19.66
N HIS A 775 -5.88 -14.83 18.56
CA HIS A 775 -6.68 -15.75 17.75
C HIS A 775 -6.60 -17.21 18.25
N ALA A 776 -7.41 -18.09 17.67
CA ALA A 776 -7.55 -19.48 18.11
C ALA A 776 -6.25 -20.32 18.07
N ALA A 777 -5.27 -19.95 17.25
CA ALA A 777 -3.94 -20.58 17.21
C ALA A 777 -2.94 -19.94 18.20
N GLY A 778 -3.21 -18.71 18.65
CA GLY A 778 -2.31 -17.93 19.49
C GLY A 778 -2.23 -18.46 20.92
N GLN A 779 -1.08 -18.21 21.55
CA GLN A 779 -0.79 -18.56 22.92
C GLN A 779 -0.21 -17.35 23.68
N LEU A 780 -0.65 -17.19 24.93
CA LEU A 780 0.04 -16.42 25.96
C LEU A 780 0.73 -17.41 26.91
N GLN A 781 2.04 -17.25 27.12
CA GLN A 781 2.85 -18.00 28.09
C GLN A 781 3.13 -17.11 29.32
N ILE A 782 3.13 -17.70 30.51
CA ILE A 782 3.34 -17.02 31.79
C ILE A 782 4.14 -17.95 32.74
N GLU A 783 5.32 -17.54 33.20
CA GLU A 783 6.05 -18.26 34.25
C GLU A 783 5.73 -17.70 35.65
N LEU A 784 5.58 -18.59 36.62
CA LEU A 784 5.45 -18.25 38.04
C LEU A 784 6.72 -18.70 38.78
N ALA A 785 7.57 -17.77 39.23
CA ALA A 785 8.77 -18.07 40.00
C ALA A 785 8.56 -17.91 41.52
N SER A 786 7.61 -17.10 41.94
CA SER A 786 7.11 -17.00 43.32
C SER A 786 5.78 -16.24 43.36
N ALA A 787 5.11 -16.22 44.53
CA ALA A 787 3.93 -15.39 44.78
C ALA A 787 4.16 -13.86 44.70
N ALA A 788 5.39 -13.41 44.43
CA ALA A 788 5.74 -12.00 44.22
C ALA A 788 6.62 -11.75 42.98
N SER A 789 6.78 -12.76 42.12
CA SER A 789 7.58 -12.67 40.88
C SER A 789 7.07 -13.70 39.89
N PHE A 790 6.34 -13.20 38.90
CA PHE A 790 5.62 -13.94 37.87
C PHE A 790 5.46 -13.02 36.65
N ASP A 791 5.19 -13.62 35.49
CA ASP A 791 4.97 -12.85 34.27
C ASP A 791 3.62 -12.15 34.24
N LYS A 792 3.60 -10.99 33.59
CA LYS A 792 2.37 -10.22 33.33
C LYS A 792 2.35 -9.65 31.92
N LEU A 793 1.22 -9.79 31.24
CA LEU A 793 0.90 -8.99 30.06
C LEU A 793 0.02 -7.81 30.49
N VAL A 794 0.35 -6.60 30.05
CA VAL A 794 -0.45 -5.38 30.31
C VAL A 794 -0.93 -4.81 28.99
N VAL A 795 -2.24 -4.81 28.76
CA VAL A 795 -2.87 -4.21 27.57
C VAL A 795 -3.53 -2.90 27.98
N ALA A 796 -3.16 -1.78 27.34
CA ALA A 796 -3.74 -0.46 27.62
C ALA A 796 -5.08 -0.24 26.91
N GLY A 797 -5.24 -0.82 25.71
CA GLY A 797 -6.48 -0.84 24.92
C GLY A 797 -7.35 -2.06 25.22
N ASP A 798 -8.18 -2.43 24.25
CA ASP A 798 -9.12 -3.54 24.39
C ASP A 798 -8.45 -4.91 24.16
N ALA A 799 -8.80 -5.89 24.98
CA ALA A 799 -8.33 -7.27 24.86
C ALA A 799 -9.42 -8.19 24.28
N SER A 800 -9.08 -8.94 23.24
CA SER A 800 -9.92 -9.96 22.60
C SER A 800 -9.22 -11.32 22.69
N LEU A 801 -9.76 -12.23 23.50
CA LEU A 801 -9.11 -13.50 23.84
C LEU A 801 -9.73 -14.70 23.13
N ALA A 802 -8.86 -15.53 22.55
CA ALA A 802 -9.12 -16.89 22.09
C ALA A 802 -7.86 -17.75 22.25
N GLY A 803 -7.86 -18.99 21.77
CA GLY A 803 -6.66 -19.84 21.78
C GLY A 803 -6.25 -20.28 23.18
N THR A 804 -4.96 -20.21 23.52
CA THR A 804 -4.41 -20.82 24.73
C THR A 804 -3.81 -19.81 25.71
N LEU A 805 -4.08 -20.00 27.01
CA LEU A 805 -3.19 -19.52 28.08
C LEU A 805 -2.39 -20.73 28.59
N ALA A 806 -1.07 -20.59 28.66
CA ALA A 806 -0.18 -21.59 29.24
C ALA A 806 0.57 -20.99 30.42
N VAL A 807 0.46 -21.62 31.58
CA VAL A 807 1.13 -21.21 32.82
C VAL A 807 2.15 -22.28 33.19
N SER A 808 3.35 -21.89 33.61
CA SER A 808 4.38 -22.83 34.07
C SER A 808 5.02 -22.38 35.39
N LEU A 809 5.68 -23.31 36.09
CA LEU A 809 6.31 -23.06 37.39
C LEU A 809 7.84 -23.01 37.22
N ALA A 810 8.42 -21.83 37.42
CA ALA A 810 9.85 -21.59 37.30
C ALA A 810 10.60 -21.83 38.61
N GLY A 811 11.92 -22.04 38.55
CA GLY A 811 12.81 -22.10 39.73
C GLY A 811 12.55 -23.23 40.73
N GLY A 812 11.65 -24.17 40.45
CA GLY A 812 11.16 -25.16 41.41
C GLY A 812 10.12 -24.61 42.39
N PHE A 813 9.43 -23.52 42.02
CA PHE A 813 8.33 -22.95 42.79
C PHE A 813 7.19 -23.95 42.99
N VAL A 814 6.66 -24.00 44.20
CA VAL A 814 5.46 -24.77 44.58
C VAL A 814 4.44 -23.75 45.11
N PRO A 815 3.35 -23.47 44.37
CA PRO A 815 2.29 -22.60 44.85
C PRO A 815 1.61 -23.18 46.11
N ALA A 816 1.10 -22.29 46.96
CA ALA A 816 0.36 -22.63 48.17
C ALA A 816 -1.05 -22.03 48.15
N SER A 817 -1.93 -22.53 49.01
CA SER A 817 -3.27 -21.98 49.23
C SER A 817 -3.23 -20.47 49.45
N ASP A 818 -4.27 -19.79 48.94
CA ASP A 818 -4.54 -18.36 49.09
C ASP A 818 -3.50 -17.44 48.41
N GLN A 819 -2.64 -17.99 47.54
CA GLN A 819 -1.76 -17.20 46.67
C GLN A 819 -2.51 -16.74 45.41
N THR A 820 -2.25 -15.49 45.01
CA THR A 820 -2.83 -14.85 43.83
C THR A 820 -1.75 -14.34 42.89
N PHE A 821 -1.97 -14.50 41.59
CA PHE A 821 -1.06 -14.13 40.51
C PHE A 821 -1.84 -13.25 39.53
N ASP A 822 -1.42 -12.00 39.40
CA ASP A 822 -2.08 -10.97 38.61
C ASP A 822 -1.39 -10.88 37.23
N ILE A 823 -1.88 -11.66 36.27
CA ILE A 823 -1.11 -12.05 35.07
C ILE A 823 -1.54 -11.35 33.78
N LEU A 824 -2.65 -10.59 33.79
CA LEU A 824 -3.20 -9.95 32.59
C LEU A 824 -4.04 -8.68 32.91
N ASP A 825 -3.55 -7.50 32.54
CA ASP A 825 -4.37 -6.26 32.53
C ASP A 825 -4.97 -5.97 31.15
N TRP A 826 -6.12 -5.27 31.11
CA TRP A 826 -6.80 -4.81 29.89
C TRP A 826 -7.63 -3.53 30.13
N GLY A 827 -7.99 -2.82 29.05
CA GLY A 827 -8.99 -1.74 29.04
C GLY A 827 -10.43 -2.27 29.13
N THR A 828 -10.95 -2.85 28.05
CA THR A 828 -12.12 -3.75 28.09
C THR A 828 -11.78 -5.15 27.58
N LEU A 829 -12.65 -6.14 27.86
CA LEU A 829 -12.40 -7.55 27.53
C LEU A 829 -13.54 -8.15 26.69
N ALA A 830 -13.16 -8.86 25.63
CA ALA A 830 -14.02 -9.72 24.82
C ALA A 830 -13.44 -11.13 24.72
N GLY A 831 -14.32 -12.14 24.70
CA GLY A 831 -13.92 -13.55 24.58
C GLY A 831 -13.21 -14.11 25.82
N THR A 832 -12.68 -15.33 25.68
CA THR A 832 -11.91 -16.05 26.71
C THR A 832 -10.89 -16.97 26.03
N PHE A 833 -9.82 -17.33 26.75
CA PHE A 833 -8.98 -18.45 26.31
C PHE A 833 -9.86 -19.70 26.16
N HIS A 834 -9.64 -20.45 25.08
CA HIS A 834 -10.36 -21.70 24.80
C HIS A 834 -9.70 -22.88 25.51
N THR A 835 -8.39 -22.80 25.74
CA THR A 835 -7.58 -23.79 26.44
C THR A 835 -6.82 -23.12 27.59
N LEU A 836 -6.91 -23.68 28.78
CA LEU A 836 -6.07 -23.32 29.93
C LEU A 836 -5.10 -24.47 30.22
N LEU A 837 -3.82 -24.29 29.88
CA LEU A 837 -2.75 -25.22 30.21
C LEU A 837 -2.12 -24.77 31.53
N LEU A 838 -2.73 -25.16 32.65
CA LEU A 838 -2.26 -24.83 33.99
C LEU A 838 -1.40 -25.98 34.55
N PRO A 839 -0.34 -25.70 35.34
CA PRO A 839 0.57 -26.72 35.84
C PRO A 839 -0.06 -27.46 37.03
N ALA A 840 0.19 -28.77 37.14
CA ALA A 840 -0.35 -29.57 38.24
C ALA A 840 0.17 -29.11 39.61
N LEU A 841 -0.75 -28.88 40.55
CA LEU A 841 -0.43 -28.47 41.92
C LEU A 841 -0.22 -29.67 42.83
N SER A 842 0.53 -29.48 43.92
CA SER A 842 0.79 -30.51 44.93
C SER A 842 0.03 -30.24 46.22
N GLY A 843 -0.56 -31.30 46.82
CA GLY A 843 -1.08 -31.25 48.19
C GLY A 843 -2.53 -30.79 48.34
N GLN A 844 -3.44 -31.31 47.50
CA GLN A 844 -4.87 -30.96 47.51
C GLN A 844 -5.10 -29.45 47.36
N LEU A 845 -4.51 -28.88 46.30
CA LEU A 845 -4.70 -27.50 45.88
C LEU A 845 -5.26 -27.49 44.45
N THR A 846 -6.15 -26.55 44.15
CA THR A 846 -6.77 -26.39 42.83
C THR A 846 -6.58 -24.96 42.30
N TRP A 847 -6.55 -24.81 40.98
CA TRP A 847 -6.47 -23.49 40.34
C TRP A 847 -7.87 -22.86 40.26
N ASN A 848 -8.03 -21.70 40.88
CA ASN A 848 -9.23 -20.90 40.85
C ASN A 848 -9.08 -19.76 39.83
N THR A 849 -9.82 -19.89 38.73
CA THR A 849 -9.84 -19.00 37.56
C THR A 849 -10.98 -17.98 37.59
N SER A 850 -11.77 -17.92 38.67
CA SER A 850 -12.98 -17.08 38.75
C SER A 850 -12.73 -15.57 38.56
N GLN A 851 -11.52 -15.10 38.83
CA GLN A 851 -11.10 -13.70 38.63
C GLN A 851 -10.28 -13.49 37.35
N LEU A 852 -9.92 -14.54 36.60
CA LEU A 852 -9.05 -14.47 35.42
C LEU A 852 -9.64 -13.56 34.32
N TYR A 853 -10.95 -13.64 34.12
CA TYR A 853 -11.71 -12.83 33.14
C TYR A 853 -12.46 -11.64 33.78
N VAL A 854 -12.13 -11.31 35.03
CA VAL A 854 -12.71 -10.17 35.77
C VAL A 854 -11.65 -9.13 36.11
N SER A 855 -10.44 -9.56 36.46
CA SER A 855 -9.33 -8.69 36.89
C SER A 855 -7.94 -9.30 36.66
N GLY A 856 -7.79 -10.23 35.70
CA GLY A 856 -6.50 -10.85 35.38
C GLY A 856 -5.94 -11.84 36.40
N VAL A 857 -6.64 -12.06 37.52
CA VAL A 857 -6.09 -12.82 38.66
C VAL A 857 -6.37 -14.31 38.53
N LEU A 858 -5.30 -15.09 38.45
CA LEU A 858 -5.29 -16.52 38.73
C LEU A 858 -5.01 -16.72 40.23
N SER A 859 -5.67 -17.68 40.87
CA SER A 859 -5.52 -17.93 42.31
C SER A 859 -5.43 -19.41 42.65
N VAL A 860 -4.85 -19.75 43.79
CA VAL A 860 -4.73 -21.13 44.29
C VAL A 860 -5.63 -21.31 45.49
N ASN A 861 -6.64 -22.17 45.35
CA ASN A 861 -7.47 -22.59 46.48
C ASN A 861 -6.87 -23.82 47.15
N SER A 862 -7.18 -24.00 48.43
CA SER A 862 -7.26 -25.36 48.98
C SER A 862 -8.44 -26.09 48.32
N ALA A 863 -8.28 -27.37 48.00
CA ALA A 863 -9.37 -28.18 47.44
C ALA A 863 -10.56 -28.19 48.41
N LEU A 864 -11.79 -28.26 47.88
CA LEU A 864 -12.97 -28.35 48.73
C LEU A 864 -12.86 -29.63 49.59
N PRO A 865 -13.12 -29.61 50.90
CA PRO A 865 -12.89 -30.80 51.73
C PRO A 865 -13.81 -31.97 51.37
N GLY A 866 -13.38 -32.85 50.47
CA GLY A 866 -14.22 -33.94 49.93
C GLY A 866 -14.16 -34.04 48.41
N ASP A 867 -13.70 -32.99 47.74
CA ASP A 867 -13.21 -32.99 46.37
C ASP A 867 -11.98 -33.93 46.29
N PHE A 868 -12.15 -35.02 45.55
CA PHE A 868 -11.28 -36.19 45.51
C PHE A 868 -10.86 -36.59 44.08
N ASP A 869 -11.52 -36.09 43.02
CA ASP A 869 -10.89 -36.03 41.68
C ASP A 869 -10.44 -34.63 41.23
N LEU A 870 -10.61 -33.60 42.07
CA LEU A 870 -10.06 -32.25 41.92
C LEU A 870 -10.64 -31.46 40.73
N ASP A 871 -11.90 -31.75 40.36
CA ASP A 871 -12.63 -31.05 39.29
C ASP A 871 -13.35 -29.76 39.76
N GLY A 872 -13.49 -29.57 41.08
CA GLY A 872 -13.79 -28.28 41.71
C GLY A 872 -15.17 -28.14 42.36
N ASP A 873 -16.00 -29.19 42.36
CA ASP A 873 -17.16 -29.30 43.26
C ASP A 873 -17.01 -30.47 44.25
N VAL A 874 -18.10 -31.10 44.71
CA VAL A 874 -18.06 -32.28 45.61
C VAL A 874 -19.28 -33.17 45.28
N ASP A 875 -19.19 -34.05 44.29
CA ASP A 875 -20.32 -34.84 43.78
C ASP A 875 -20.16 -36.37 43.92
N GLY A 876 -20.91 -37.16 43.15
CA GLY A 876 -20.80 -38.63 43.14
C GLY A 876 -19.54 -39.18 42.46
N ARG A 877 -18.82 -38.36 41.69
CA ARG A 877 -17.52 -38.70 41.07
C ARG A 877 -16.42 -38.76 42.11
N ASP A 878 -16.39 -37.83 43.06
CA ASP A 878 -15.46 -37.86 44.19
C ASP A 878 -15.59 -39.13 45.02
N PHE A 879 -16.83 -39.58 45.27
CA PHE A 879 -17.07 -40.87 45.90
C PHE A 879 -16.52 -42.03 45.07
N LEU A 880 -16.62 -41.97 43.73
CA LEU A 880 -16.02 -42.96 42.83
C LEU A 880 -14.48 -42.86 42.77
N ALA A 881 -13.91 -41.65 42.85
CA ALA A 881 -12.48 -41.40 42.92
C ALA A 881 -11.89 -41.95 44.22
N TRP A 882 -12.52 -41.66 45.35
CA TRP A 882 -12.21 -42.23 46.66
C TRP A 882 -12.43 -43.73 46.73
N GLN A 883 -13.50 -44.26 46.12
CA GLN A 883 -13.72 -45.72 46.08
C GLN A 883 -12.61 -46.45 45.30
N ARG A 884 -12.03 -45.80 44.27
CA ARG A 884 -10.87 -46.31 43.52
C ARG A 884 -9.55 -46.08 44.25
N ASN A 885 -9.44 -45.00 45.03
CA ASN A 885 -8.27 -44.64 45.83
C ASN A 885 -8.69 -44.14 47.24
N PRO A 886 -8.88 -45.05 48.22
CA PRO A 886 -9.29 -44.67 49.57
C PRO A 886 -8.26 -43.85 50.36
N ALA A 887 -7.07 -43.60 49.79
CA ALA A 887 -6.07 -42.68 50.33
C ALA A 887 -6.25 -41.22 49.85
N ALA A 888 -7.19 -40.95 48.94
CA ALA A 888 -7.55 -39.59 48.52
C ALA A 888 -8.14 -38.74 49.67
N GLY A 889 -8.75 -39.39 50.67
CA GLY A 889 -9.22 -38.73 51.88
C GLY A 889 -10.09 -39.63 52.76
N SER A 890 -10.76 -39.03 53.74
CA SER A 890 -11.73 -39.74 54.58
C SER A 890 -13.11 -39.70 53.94
N LEU A 891 -13.81 -40.84 53.87
CA LEU A 891 -15.22 -40.88 53.47
C LEU A 891 -16.09 -39.93 54.31
N ALA A 892 -15.75 -39.73 55.59
CA ALA A 892 -16.47 -38.81 56.48
C ALA A 892 -16.29 -37.32 56.12
N ILE A 893 -15.28 -36.98 55.31
CA ILE A 893 -15.06 -35.62 54.80
C ILE A 893 -15.90 -35.38 53.54
N TRP A 894 -15.95 -36.34 52.61
CA TRP A 894 -16.92 -36.29 51.51
C TRP A 894 -18.36 -36.28 52.04
N GLN A 895 -18.70 -37.15 53.00
CA GLN A 895 -20.04 -37.19 53.62
C GLN A 895 -20.45 -35.90 54.36
N SER A 896 -19.53 -34.98 54.66
CA SER A 896 -19.83 -33.71 55.33
C SER A 896 -19.80 -32.48 54.41
N ASN A 897 -19.41 -32.64 53.14
CA ASN A 897 -19.30 -31.53 52.18
C ASN A 897 -19.94 -31.83 50.81
N TYR A 898 -20.14 -33.11 50.45
CA TYR A 898 -21.10 -33.50 49.41
C TYR A 898 -22.44 -32.86 49.76
N PRO A 899 -23.10 -32.14 48.84
CA PRO A 899 -24.34 -31.45 49.13
C PRO A 899 -25.41 -32.49 49.44
N SER A 900 -25.70 -32.65 50.73
CA SER A 900 -26.83 -33.45 51.17
C SER A 900 -28.09 -32.76 50.68
N ALA A 901 -28.60 -33.20 49.52
CA ALA A 901 -29.83 -32.72 48.93
C ALA A 901 -30.88 -32.57 50.03
N SER A 902 -31.37 -31.34 50.21
CA SER A 902 -32.31 -31.03 51.30
C SER A 902 -33.50 -31.98 51.20
N PRO A 903 -34.06 -32.53 52.29
CA PRO A 903 -35.11 -33.54 52.15
C PRO A 903 -36.30 -33.00 51.33
N GLY A 904 -36.47 -33.45 50.08
CA GLY A 904 -37.44 -32.91 49.13
C GLY A 904 -36.87 -32.17 47.91
N ASP A 905 -35.62 -31.72 47.98
CA ASP A 905 -34.80 -31.32 46.83
C ASP A 905 -34.37 -32.61 46.09
N PHE A 906 -34.75 -32.71 44.83
CA PHE A 906 -34.69 -33.95 44.04
C PHE A 906 -34.06 -33.78 42.65
N ASP A 907 -33.81 -32.55 42.21
CA ASP A 907 -33.00 -32.17 41.06
C ASP A 907 -31.67 -31.51 41.47
N VAL A 908 -31.47 -31.24 42.77
CA VAL A 908 -30.22 -30.74 43.37
C VAL A 908 -29.83 -29.35 42.87
N ASP A 909 -30.83 -28.49 42.60
CA ASP A 909 -30.64 -27.06 42.33
C ASP A 909 -30.71 -26.19 43.62
N GLY A 910 -30.90 -26.80 44.79
CA GLY A 910 -30.68 -26.19 46.10
C GLY A 910 -31.91 -25.57 46.76
N ASP A 911 -33.09 -25.71 46.17
CA ASP A 911 -34.37 -25.34 46.79
C ASP A 911 -35.41 -26.48 46.75
N VAL A 912 -36.62 -26.20 47.28
CA VAL A 912 -37.73 -27.17 47.32
C VAL A 912 -39.01 -26.53 46.75
N ASP A 913 -39.06 -26.41 45.42
CA ASP A 913 -40.17 -25.87 44.62
C ASP A 913 -41.00 -26.97 43.88
N GLY A 914 -41.63 -26.64 42.74
CA GLY A 914 -42.40 -27.58 41.92
C GLY A 914 -41.57 -28.45 40.95
N ARG A 915 -40.29 -28.15 40.74
CA ARG A 915 -39.38 -28.90 39.85
C ARG A 915 -38.96 -30.23 40.48
N ASN A 916 -38.63 -30.22 41.76
CA ASN A 916 -38.28 -31.43 42.50
C ASN A 916 -39.45 -32.43 42.51
N PHE A 917 -40.69 -31.93 42.66
CA PHE A 917 -41.88 -32.76 42.50
C PHE A 917 -41.99 -33.37 41.10
N LEU A 918 -41.60 -32.63 40.06
CA LEU A 918 -41.53 -33.13 38.68
C LEU A 918 -40.41 -34.16 38.48
N ALA A 919 -39.25 -33.98 39.11
CA ALA A 919 -38.16 -34.96 39.13
C ALA A 919 -38.62 -36.26 39.82
N TRP A 920 -39.25 -36.14 40.99
CA TRP A 920 -39.81 -37.28 41.73
C TRP A 920 -40.94 -37.97 40.96
N GLN A 921 -41.84 -37.23 40.32
CA GLN A 921 -42.90 -37.80 39.50
C GLN A 921 -42.36 -38.60 38.30
N ARG A 922 -41.19 -38.22 37.76
CA ARG A 922 -40.49 -38.93 36.68
C ARG A 922 -39.72 -40.15 37.18
N SER A 923 -39.14 -40.07 38.38
CA SER A 923 -38.35 -41.14 39.01
C SER A 923 -38.69 -41.28 40.50
N PRO A 924 -39.80 -41.96 40.88
CA PRO A 924 -40.27 -42.03 42.28
C PRO A 924 -39.34 -42.75 43.27
N SER A 925 -38.21 -43.26 42.81
CA SER A 925 -37.15 -43.89 43.60
C SER A 925 -36.07 -42.92 44.11
N ILE A 926 -36.07 -41.65 43.70
CA ILE A 926 -35.04 -40.67 44.11
C ILE A 926 -35.27 -40.09 45.52
N GLY A 927 -36.45 -40.27 46.09
CA GLY A 927 -36.78 -39.82 47.44
C GLY A 927 -38.23 -40.15 47.82
N ASN A 928 -38.61 -39.85 49.06
CA ASN A 928 -39.99 -40.05 49.51
C ASN A 928 -40.81 -38.78 49.27
N LEU A 929 -42.03 -38.91 48.73
CA LEU A 929 -42.95 -37.78 48.55
C LEU A 929 -43.20 -37.03 49.87
N ALA A 930 -43.14 -37.72 51.01
CA ALA A 930 -43.25 -37.11 52.33
C ALA A 930 -42.15 -36.08 52.63
N ASP A 931 -40.95 -36.23 52.05
CA ASP A 931 -39.82 -35.33 52.28
C ASP A 931 -40.06 -34.00 51.57
N TRP A 932 -40.49 -34.05 50.31
CA TRP A 932 -40.97 -32.87 49.57
C TRP A 932 -42.18 -32.23 50.24
N GLN A 933 -43.18 -33.01 50.66
CA GLN A 933 -44.35 -32.48 51.38
C GLN A 933 -44.01 -31.81 52.72
N ALA A 934 -42.86 -32.14 53.33
CA ALA A 934 -42.41 -31.55 54.59
C ALA A 934 -41.57 -30.27 54.43
N ASN A 935 -40.94 -30.06 53.27
CA ASN A 935 -39.98 -28.97 53.06
C ASN A 935 -40.37 -28.00 51.93
N TYR A 936 -41.30 -28.38 51.06
CA TYR A 936 -41.96 -27.45 50.14
C TYR A 936 -42.57 -26.30 50.96
N SER A 937 -42.12 -25.06 50.67
CA SER A 937 -42.39 -23.79 51.37
C SER A 937 -41.65 -23.46 52.68
N THR A 938 -40.77 -24.32 53.23
CA THR A 938 -40.02 -23.96 54.48
C THR A 938 -38.81 -23.06 54.26
N GLY A 939 -38.32 -22.93 53.01
CA GLY A 939 -37.09 -22.20 52.66
C GLY A 939 -37.19 -20.70 52.36
N SER A 940 -38.36 -20.05 52.56
CA SER A 940 -38.54 -18.64 52.15
C SER A 940 -37.93 -17.61 53.13
N GLN A 941 -36.59 -17.54 53.15
CA GLN A 941 -35.87 -16.34 53.57
C GLN A 941 -35.96 -15.29 52.46
N LEU A 942 -36.20 -14.02 52.83
CA LEU A 942 -36.48 -12.93 51.92
C LEU A 942 -35.22 -12.44 51.18
N ALA A 943 -34.90 -13.05 50.04
CA ALA A 943 -34.25 -12.31 48.96
C ALA A 943 -35.24 -11.24 48.44
N GLY A 944 -34.77 -9.99 48.31
CA GLY A 944 -35.65 -8.85 48.03
C GLY A 944 -36.31 -8.89 46.65
N ASN A 945 -37.40 -8.13 46.48
CA ASN A 945 -38.10 -7.95 45.20
C ASN A 945 -37.17 -7.43 44.09
N VAL A 946 -36.52 -8.31 43.35
CA VAL A 946 -36.27 -8.07 41.93
C VAL A 946 -37.62 -8.17 41.25
N SER A 947 -38.22 -7.02 40.92
CA SER A 947 -39.42 -6.99 40.10
C SER A 947 -39.07 -7.59 38.73
N VAL A 948 -39.55 -8.81 38.47
CA VAL A 948 -39.61 -9.36 37.13
C VAL A 948 -40.30 -8.33 36.24
N PRO A 949 -39.71 -7.88 35.13
CA PRO A 949 -40.39 -6.99 34.20
C PRO A 949 -41.53 -7.74 33.50
N GLU A 950 -42.71 -7.81 34.14
CA GLU A 950 -43.94 -8.08 33.41
C GLU A 950 -44.04 -7.06 32.26
N PRO A 951 -44.32 -7.50 31.02
CA PRO A 951 -44.53 -6.57 29.92
C PRO A 951 -45.77 -5.73 30.22
N SER A 952 -45.55 -4.50 30.71
CA SER A 952 -46.59 -3.65 31.29
C SER A 952 -47.85 -3.64 30.42
N THR A 953 -49.04 -3.70 31.04
CA THR A 953 -50.31 -3.95 30.33
C THR A 953 -50.62 -2.89 29.25
N LEU A 954 -49.98 -1.72 29.34
CA LEU A 954 -49.92 -0.70 28.30
C LEU A 954 -49.40 -1.21 26.94
N ALA A 955 -48.42 -2.11 26.89
CA ALA A 955 -47.83 -2.62 25.66
C ALA A 955 -48.82 -3.50 24.86
N ILE A 956 -49.55 -4.37 25.55
CA ILE A 956 -50.59 -5.22 24.93
C ILE A 956 -51.80 -4.37 24.51
N VAL A 957 -52.20 -3.38 25.30
CA VAL A 957 -53.26 -2.42 24.91
C VAL A 957 -52.83 -1.58 23.70
N ALA A 958 -51.57 -1.13 23.62
CA ALA A 958 -51.05 -0.41 22.46
C ALA A 958 -51.09 -1.26 21.18
N LEU A 959 -50.62 -2.52 21.25
CA LEU A 959 -50.61 -3.45 20.12
C LEU A 959 -52.01 -3.80 19.59
N VAL A 960 -53.04 -3.80 20.45
CA VAL A 960 -54.43 -4.07 20.04
C VAL A 960 -55.16 -2.82 19.52
N VAL A 961 -54.83 -1.62 20.01
CA VAL A 961 -55.54 -0.37 19.64
C VAL A 961 -54.95 0.32 18.40
N LEU A 962 -53.64 0.25 18.16
CA LEU A 962 -52.99 0.94 17.04
C LEU A 962 -53.53 0.57 15.64
N PRO A 963 -53.88 -0.70 15.32
CA PRO A 963 -54.47 -1.04 14.01
C PRO A 963 -55.81 -0.33 13.72
N VAL A 964 -56.59 -0.03 14.75
CA VAL A 964 -57.95 0.55 14.61
C VAL A 964 -57.92 2.05 14.33
N ILE A 965 -56.85 2.75 14.73
CA ILE A 965 -56.71 4.20 14.55
C ILE A 965 -56.18 4.54 13.14
N CYS A 966 -55.25 3.76 12.60
CA CYS A 966 -54.64 4.04 11.29
C CYS A 966 -55.64 3.97 10.12
N CYS A 967 -56.68 3.13 10.21
CA CYS A 967 -57.70 3.00 9.15
C CYS A 967 -58.75 4.13 9.11
N ARG A 968 -58.62 5.22 9.90
CA ARG A 968 -59.65 6.27 9.99
C ARG A 968 -59.20 7.73 9.85
N ARG A 969 -57.98 8.00 9.34
CA ARG A 969 -57.50 9.39 9.11
C ARG A 969 -56.90 9.69 7.73
N HIS A 970 -57.11 8.83 6.72
CA HIS A 970 -56.65 9.11 5.34
C HIS A 970 -57.62 9.93 4.46
N THR A 971 -58.56 10.66 5.06
CA THR A 971 -59.51 11.55 4.38
C THR A 971 -59.70 12.87 5.15
N LEU A 972 -58.82 13.86 4.93
CA LEU A 972 -59.12 15.31 4.80
C LEU A 972 -57.84 16.17 4.68
N GLN A 973 -57.66 16.78 3.51
CA GLN A 973 -57.09 18.11 3.19
C GLN A 973 -56.09 18.78 4.19
N HIS A 974 -54.83 19.01 3.80
CA HIS A 974 -54.30 20.14 2.99
C HIS A 974 -54.13 21.50 3.72
N ARG A 975 -52.97 22.14 3.42
CA ARG A 975 -52.40 23.46 3.85
C ARG A 975 -51.36 23.28 4.97
N PHE A 976 -50.13 23.80 4.85
CA PHE A 976 -49.60 24.88 3.97
C PHE A 976 -48.70 24.40 2.81
N CYS A 977 -48.27 25.35 1.95
CA CYS A 977 -47.43 25.13 0.77
C CYS A 977 -46.69 26.44 0.41
N LEU A 978 -45.42 26.35 -0.04
CA LEU A 978 -44.54 27.43 -0.52
C LEU A 978 -44.18 28.50 0.57
N SER A 979 -43.02 29.16 0.57
CA SER A 979 -42.01 29.39 -0.48
C SER A 979 -40.60 29.65 0.10
N VAL A 980 -39.59 29.65 -0.79
CA VAL A 980 -38.13 29.81 -0.54
C VAL A 980 -37.49 28.52 -0.05
#